data_AF-A0A2N5YQK7-F1
#
_entry.id   AF-A0A2N5YQK7-F1
#
_cell.length_a   1.000
_cell.length_b   1.000
_cell.length_c   1.000
_cell.angle_alpha   90.00
_cell.angle_beta   90.00
_cell.angle_gamma   90.00
#
_symmetry.space_group_name_H-M   'P 1'
#
loop_
_entity.id
_entity.type
_entity.pdbx_description
1 polymer ?
#
loop_
_entity_poly.entity_id
_entity_poly.type
_entity_poly.pdbx_seq_one_letter_code
_entity_poly.pdbx_strand_id
1 'polypeptide(L)'
;MIIARFFAMFAKGPEQVALMVNAFSGIVSAFTIMFLFWSIVYFAKRMIAPDKEYNTGKAIAILGAGLVGALAYTFSDTFWFSAVEGEVYAFSSFFTAIVFWAILKWSDSENEVRASRWILLISLLVGMSIGVHLLNLLTIPAIAFVFYFKKFKPNVKGFIITIGVSLFIVAMLMWGIIPGVAVIASKLELFFVNGMGMPYNTGLFAWTFLTFGFLGLSIYFTQYSENKILHYIFPSVSILLIGAPFMSDSILLNILILAGMVVGVVMVAKKMRPLLNLIMLAFTMVMLGYSSYALIVVRSNANPPMDQNNPDDVFALLYYLNREQYGDRPLMYGEYFDAKQTGQEDGSPVYVKRDGGYKIVSYRPEATYDSDDCTIFPRMYSPDPNHIEVYKDYGGFKKTQSKPRFTNNIKFFVNYQLNWMYWRYLLWNFAGRQNYIQGNGNVIHGNWISGIPAIDNPRLGVQSKLPDYLKNNKANNRYFMLPLLLGLIGLGYKLFKHQKDWWVVTLLFLLTGIAIVVYLNQTPNQPRERDYAYAGSFYAFAIWIGLSVAGIYDLLKRFTPSMIAGGIATLLCIPVPYIMASENWDDHDRSNRYIARDFAYNYLETCAPNAILFTYGDNDTFPIWYAQEVEGIRTDVKVCCLPYFASDWYVDQMKMETYEAAPLPLTFERDKYEPSVRDILYYVPLTRGEEK
;
A
#
# COMPACT_ATOMS: atom_id res chain seq x y z
N MET A 1 6.96 -13.15 -1.79
CA MET A 1 8.05 -14.13 -2.00
C MET A 1 7.61 -15.57 -1.82
N ILE A 2 7.15 -16.02 -0.64
CA ILE A 2 6.76 -17.43 -0.38
C ILE A 2 5.79 -17.97 -1.43
N ILE A 3 4.69 -17.24 -1.65
CA ILE A 3 3.66 -17.69 -2.59
C ILE A 3 4.17 -17.67 -4.04
N ALA A 4 4.92 -16.64 -4.44
CA ALA A 4 5.55 -16.60 -5.76
C ALA A 4 6.49 -17.81 -5.98
N ARG A 5 7.27 -18.19 -4.96
CA ARG A 5 8.13 -19.38 -5.02
C ARG A 5 7.32 -20.67 -5.18
N PHE A 6 6.21 -20.81 -4.46
CA PHE A 6 5.30 -21.95 -4.63
C PHE A 6 4.79 -22.06 -6.07
N PHE A 7 4.39 -20.94 -6.68
CA PHE A 7 3.94 -20.94 -8.08
C PHE A 7 5.08 -21.21 -9.07
N ALA A 8 6.28 -20.68 -8.82
CA ALA A 8 7.45 -20.94 -9.65
C ALA A 8 7.81 -22.44 -9.73
N MET A 9 7.48 -23.25 -8.70
CA MET A 9 7.73 -24.70 -8.71
C MET A 9 6.90 -25.47 -9.74
N PHE A 10 5.84 -24.87 -10.31
CA PHE A 10 5.05 -25.48 -11.38
C PHE A 10 5.58 -25.17 -12.79
N ALA A 11 6.63 -24.34 -12.91
CA ALA A 11 7.26 -24.05 -14.19
C ALA A 11 7.99 -25.30 -14.71
N LYS A 12 7.82 -25.63 -16.00
CA LYS A 12 8.53 -26.76 -16.63
C LYS A 12 9.99 -26.43 -16.99
N GLY A 13 10.29 -25.14 -17.08
CA GLY A 13 11.60 -24.58 -17.39
C GLY A 13 11.71 -23.14 -16.89
N PRO A 14 12.93 -22.58 -16.80
CA PRO A 14 13.17 -21.22 -16.32
C PRO A 14 12.37 -20.12 -17.03
N GLU A 15 12.17 -20.28 -18.34
CA GLU A 15 11.42 -19.35 -19.19
C GLU A 15 9.93 -19.24 -18.80
N GLN A 16 9.40 -20.22 -18.07
CA GLN A 16 8.02 -20.23 -17.60
C GLN A 16 7.85 -19.67 -16.18
N VAL A 17 8.94 -19.34 -15.47
CA VAL A 17 8.87 -18.89 -14.08
C VAL A 17 8.08 -17.59 -13.95
N ALA A 18 8.39 -16.56 -14.76
CA ALA A 18 7.65 -15.31 -14.77
C ALA A 18 6.16 -15.51 -15.11
N LEU A 19 5.86 -16.42 -16.05
CA LEU A 19 4.47 -16.76 -16.41
C LEU A 19 3.72 -17.37 -15.21
N MET A 20 4.32 -18.30 -14.49
CA MET A 20 3.69 -18.92 -13.32
C MET A 20 3.48 -17.93 -12.18
N VAL A 21 4.43 -17.00 -11.97
CA VAL A 21 4.27 -15.92 -10.99
C VAL A 21 3.15 -14.95 -11.41
N ASN A 22 3.03 -14.63 -12.70
CA ASN A 22 1.92 -13.81 -13.20
C ASN A 22 0.56 -14.53 -13.09
N ALA A 23 0.52 -15.86 -13.30
CA ALA A 23 -0.70 -16.65 -13.14
C ALA A 23 -1.25 -16.57 -11.71
N PHE A 24 -0.37 -16.50 -10.70
CA PHE A 24 -0.76 -16.24 -9.33
C PHE A 24 -1.50 -14.90 -9.17
N SER A 25 -0.98 -13.81 -9.75
CA SER A 25 -1.66 -12.51 -9.74
C SER A 25 -3.07 -12.61 -10.33
N GLY A 26 -3.22 -13.29 -11.47
CA GLY A 26 -4.53 -13.52 -12.10
C GLY A 26 -5.51 -14.28 -11.20
N ILE A 27 -5.06 -15.36 -10.56
CA ILE A 27 -5.89 -16.18 -9.65
C ILE A 27 -6.33 -15.37 -8.42
N VAL A 28 -5.42 -14.61 -7.82
CA VAL A 28 -5.72 -13.80 -6.63
C VAL A 28 -6.63 -12.62 -6.96
N SER A 29 -6.46 -12.02 -8.13
CA SER A 29 -7.41 -11.03 -8.66
C SER A 29 -8.79 -11.65 -8.91
N ALA A 30 -8.90 -12.88 -9.43
CA ALA A 30 -10.19 -13.55 -9.57
C ALA A 30 -10.89 -13.76 -8.20
N PHE A 31 -10.13 -14.12 -7.15
CA PHE A 31 -10.70 -14.17 -5.80
C PHE A 31 -11.14 -12.80 -5.29
N THR A 32 -10.42 -11.73 -5.63
CA THR A 32 -10.85 -10.34 -5.32
C THR A 32 -12.23 -10.06 -5.91
N ILE A 33 -12.45 -10.43 -7.17
CA ILE A 33 -13.75 -10.28 -7.85
C ILE A 33 -14.85 -11.12 -7.19
N MET A 34 -14.54 -12.35 -6.78
CA MET A 34 -15.47 -13.20 -6.04
C MET A 34 -15.93 -12.55 -4.72
N PHE A 35 -15.00 -12.01 -3.93
CA PHE A 35 -15.33 -11.33 -2.67
C PHE A 35 -16.06 -10.00 -2.91
N LEU A 36 -15.76 -9.27 -3.99
CA LEU A 36 -16.52 -8.11 -4.42
C LEU A 36 -17.97 -8.48 -4.74
N PHE A 37 -18.16 -9.52 -5.57
CA PHE A 37 -19.47 -10.05 -5.93
C PHE A 37 -20.29 -10.36 -4.68
N TRP A 38 -19.72 -11.10 -3.71
CA TRP A 38 -20.42 -11.41 -2.46
C TRP A 38 -20.69 -10.18 -1.59
N SER A 39 -19.79 -9.19 -1.57
CA SER A 39 -20.00 -7.93 -0.84
C SER A 39 -21.15 -7.12 -1.45
N ILE A 40 -21.25 -7.06 -2.78
CA ILE A 40 -22.36 -6.40 -3.47
C ILE A 40 -23.68 -7.13 -3.21
N VAL A 41 -23.68 -8.46 -3.36
CA VAL A 41 -24.86 -9.30 -3.06
C VAL A 41 -25.31 -9.12 -1.62
N TYR A 42 -24.39 -9.00 -0.66
CA TYR A 42 -24.71 -8.72 0.74
C TYR A 42 -25.50 -7.41 0.89
N PHE A 43 -25.03 -6.31 0.29
CA PHE A 43 -25.75 -5.04 0.34
C PHE A 43 -27.08 -5.09 -0.43
N ALA A 44 -27.08 -5.68 -1.63
CA ALA A 44 -28.28 -5.78 -2.46
C ALA A 44 -29.40 -6.57 -1.75
N LYS A 45 -29.07 -7.68 -1.07
CA LYS A 45 -30.02 -8.46 -0.26
C LYS A 45 -30.72 -7.60 0.78
N ARG A 46 -29.96 -6.83 1.56
CA ARG A 46 -30.51 -5.99 2.64
C ARG A 46 -31.41 -4.88 2.12
N MET A 47 -31.18 -4.42 0.89
CA MET A 47 -31.99 -3.38 0.25
C MET A 47 -33.24 -3.95 -0.43
N ILE A 48 -33.13 -5.07 -1.14
CA ILE A 48 -34.21 -5.64 -1.97
C ILE A 48 -35.13 -6.58 -1.16
N ALA A 49 -34.56 -7.33 -0.22
CA ALA A 49 -35.22 -8.35 0.59
C ALA A 49 -34.89 -8.19 2.09
N PRO A 50 -35.19 -7.04 2.71
CA PRO A 50 -34.92 -6.81 4.14
C PRO A 50 -35.68 -7.78 5.06
N ASP A 51 -36.82 -8.27 4.58
CA ASP A 51 -37.69 -9.29 5.17
C ASP A 51 -37.11 -10.73 5.07
N LYS A 52 -35.98 -10.91 4.39
CA LYS A 52 -35.42 -12.23 4.02
C LYS A 52 -36.38 -13.08 3.15
N GLU A 53 -37.39 -12.46 2.54
CA GLU A 53 -38.31 -13.14 1.62
C GLU A 53 -37.83 -13.00 0.17
N TYR A 54 -37.59 -14.13 -0.47
CA TYR A 54 -37.07 -14.17 -1.83
C TYR A 54 -38.14 -14.63 -2.83
N ASN A 55 -38.25 -13.89 -3.94
CA ASN A 55 -38.91 -14.36 -5.14
C ASN A 55 -37.92 -14.31 -6.30
N THR A 56 -38.26 -14.94 -7.43
CA THR A 56 -37.37 -15.04 -8.59
C THR A 56 -36.87 -13.68 -9.08
N GLY A 57 -37.74 -12.66 -9.11
CA GLY A 57 -37.34 -11.30 -9.52
C GLY A 57 -36.37 -10.62 -8.57
N LYS A 58 -36.63 -10.70 -7.25
CA LYS A 58 -35.69 -10.23 -6.22
C LYS A 58 -34.34 -10.94 -6.36
N ALA A 59 -34.35 -12.27 -6.57
CA ALA A 59 -33.13 -13.06 -6.72
C ALA A 59 -32.33 -12.66 -7.96
N ILE A 60 -32.98 -12.50 -9.12
CA ILE A 60 -32.35 -12.01 -10.36
C ILE A 60 -31.71 -10.64 -10.12
N ALA A 61 -32.44 -9.68 -9.54
CA ALA A 61 -31.91 -8.34 -9.29
C ALA A 61 -30.72 -8.34 -8.32
N ILE A 62 -30.75 -9.17 -7.27
CA ILE A 62 -29.65 -9.31 -6.30
C ILE A 62 -28.39 -9.89 -6.95
N LEU A 63 -28.54 -10.98 -7.71
CA LEU A 63 -27.42 -11.61 -8.41
C LEU A 63 -26.92 -10.74 -9.56
N GLY A 64 -27.82 -10.07 -10.28
CA GLY A 64 -27.51 -9.10 -11.32
C GLY A 64 -26.72 -7.91 -10.80
N ALA A 65 -27.07 -7.37 -9.63
CA ALA A 65 -26.28 -6.34 -8.96
C ALA A 65 -24.84 -6.79 -8.69
N GLY A 66 -24.69 -8.00 -8.13
CA GLY A 66 -23.39 -8.62 -7.91
C GLY A 66 -22.58 -8.77 -9.20
N LEU A 67 -23.21 -9.34 -10.24
CA LEU A 67 -22.60 -9.62 -11.53
C LEU A 67 -22.10 -8.34 -12.20
N VAL A 68 -22.97 -7.33 -12.34
CA VAL A 68 -22.66 -6.07 -13.02
C VAL A 68 -21.53 -5.33 -12.33
N GLY A 69 -21.60 -5.15 -11.00
CA GLY A 69 -20.55 -4.43 -10.28
C GLY A 69 -19.22 -5.18 -10.23
N ALA A 70 -19.24 -6.50 -10.05
CA ALA A 70 -18.03 -7.31 -10.04
C ALA A 70 -17.33 -7.34 -11.40
N LEU A 71 -18.09 -7.49 -12.50
CA LEU A 71 -17.53 -7.44 -13.85
C LEU A 71 -17.04 -6.04 -14.23
N ALA A 72 -17.75 -4.98 -13.80
CA ALA A 72 -17.29 -3.62 -14.05
C ALA A 72 -15.91 -3.35 -13.40
N TYR A 73 -15.66 -3.89 -12.20
CA TYR A 73 -14.33 -3.82 -11.59
C TYR A 73 -13.32 -4.76 -12.25
N THR A 74 -13.75 -5.97 -12.65
CA THR A 74 -12.90 -6.94 -13.37
C THR A 74 -12.26 -6.29 -14.59
N PHE A 75 -13.05 -5.52 -15.33
CA PHE A 75 -12.64 -4.89 -16.58
C PHE A 75 -12.30 -3.41 -16.42
N SER A 76 -12.10 -2.90 -15.20
CA SER A 76 -11.58 -1.55 -15.01
C SER A 76 -10.08 -1.52 -15.26
N ASP A 77 -9.60 -0.52 -16.02
CA ASP A 77 -8.20 -0.32 -16.44
C ASP A 77 -7.19 -0.64 -15.33
N THR A 78 -7.24 0.06 -14.19
CA THR A 78 -6.25 -0.09 -13.12
C THR A 78 -6.22 -1.51 -12.52
N PHE A 79 -7.41 -2.09 -12.29
CA PHE A 79 -7.49 -3.41 -11.65
C PHE A 79 -7.03 -4.51 -12.60
N TRP A 80 -7.46 -4.47 -13.86
CA TRP A 80 -7.04 -5.45 -14.85
C TRP A 80 -5.53 -5.35 -15.11
N PHE A 81 -4.99 -4.14 -15.23
CA PHE A 81 -3.55 -3.92 -15.38
C PHE A 81 -2.74 -4.62 -14.29
N SER A 82 -3.20 -4.48 -13.03
CA SER A 82 -2.58 -5.11 -11.87
C SER A 82 -2.78 -6.65 -11.84
N ALA A 83 -3.84 -7.17 -12.46
CA ALA A 83 -4.14 -8.60 -12.47
C ALA A 83 -3.26 -9.41 -13.43
N VAL A 84 -2.71 -8.77 -14.46
CA VAL A 84 -1.83 -9.40 -15.47
C VAL A 84 -0.34 -9.09 -15.24
N GLU A 85 0.01 -8.67 -14.02
CA GLU A 85 1.36 -8.28 -13.64
C GLU A 85 1.77 -8.92 -12.30
N GLY A 86 3.00 -9.42 -12.21
CA GLY A 86 3.60 -10.05 -11.03
C GLY A 86 3.99 -9.03 -9.95
N GLU A 87 3.02 -8.29 -9.43
CA GLU A 87 3.20 -7.21 -8.46
C GLU A 87 2.37 -7.40 -7.17
N VAL A 88 2.67 -6.63 -6.14
CA VAL A 88 2.02 -6.75 -4.82
C VAL A 88 0.54 -6.32 -4.82
N TYR A 89 0.09 -5.56 -5.82
CA TYR A 89 -1.22 -4.91 -5.82
C TYR A 89 -2.40 -5.85 -6.04
N ALA A 90 -2.22 -6.92 -6.84
CA ALA A 90 -3.22 -7.98 -6.98
C ALA A 90 -3.51 -8.62 -5.62
N PHE A 91 -2.44 -8.95 -4.88
CA PHE A 91 -2.55 -9.59 -3.57
C PHE A 91 -3.07 -8.63 -2.49
N SER A 92 -2.67 -7.36 -2.54
CA SER A 92 -3.22 -6.29 -1.69
C SER A 92 -4.73 -6.11 -1.88
N SER A 93 -5.19 -6.15 -3.14
CA SER A 93 -6.61 -6.02 -3.48
C SER A 93 -7.41 -7.20 -2.94
N PHE A 94 -6.86 -8.41 -3.03
CA PHE A 94 -7.46 -9.61 -2.44
C PHE A 94 -7.63 -9.48 -0.93
N PHE A 95 -6.58 -9.07 -0.19
CA PHE A 95 -6.67 -8.87 1.25
C PHE A 95 -7.74 -7.84 1.62
N THR A 96 -7.78 -6.73 0.89
CA THR A 96 -8.80 -5.68 1.06
C THR A 96 -10.21 -6.26 0.88
N ALA A 97 -10.44 -7.05 -0.18
CA ALA A 97 -11.73 -7.62 -0.50
C ALA A 97 -12.18 -8.69 0.49
N ILE A 98 -11.30 -9.63 0.86
CA ILE A 98 -11.63 -10.71 1.82
C ILE A 98 -11.84 -10.16 3.24
N VAL A 99 -11.05 -9.18 3.68
CA VAL A 99 -11.21 -8.54 5.00
C VAL A 99 -12.52 -7.76 5.05
N PHE A 100 -12.82 -6.97 4.01
CA PHE A 100 -14.07 -6.25 3.93
C PHE A 100 -15.27 -7.20 3.89
N TRP A 101 -15.22 -8.25 3.07
CA TRP A 101 -16.26 -9.28 3.04
C TRP A 101 -16.42 -10.00 4.39
N ALA A 102 -15.32 -10.36 5.06
CA ALA A 102 -15.33 -11.05 6.35
C ALA A 102 -16.03 -10.21 7.44
N ILE A 103 -15.85 -8.88 7.46
CA ILE A 103 -16.57 -8.04 8.43
C ILE A 103 -18.07 -7.95 8.10
N LEU A 104 -18.47 -8.03 6.83
CA LEU A 104 -19.88 -8.13 6.46
C LEU A 104 -20.48 -9.48 6.92
N LYS A 105 -19.73 -10.58 6.80
CA LYS A 105 -20.11 -11.89 7.36
C LYS A 105 -20.22 -11.88 8.88
N TRP A 106 -19.30 -11.20 9.57
CA TRP A 106 -19.40 -10.94 10.99
C TRP A 106 -20.67 -10.14 11.33
N SER A 107 -21.00 -9.13 10.51
CA SER A 107 -22.17 -8.28 10.70
C SER A 107 -23.49 -9.05 10.58
N ASP A 108 -23.56 -9.99 9.65
CA ASP A 108 -24.74 -10.85 9.41
C ASP A 108 -24.92 -11.98 10.44
N SER A 109 -23.87 -12.28 11.22
CA SER A 109 -23.90 -13.42 12.15
C SER A 109 -24.77 -13.14 13.38
N GLU A 110 -25.79 -13.97 13.60
CA GLU A 110 -26.70 -13.87 14.75
C GLU A 110 -26.07 -14.40 16.06
N ASN A 111 -25.19 -15.41 15.97
CA ASN A 111 -24.48 -15.96 17.12
C ASN A 111 -23.16 -15.21 17.37
N GLU A 112 -23.09 -14.49 18.49
CA GLU A 112 -21.91 -13.67 18.82
C GLU A 112 -20.62 -14.47 19.03
N VAL A 113 -20.72 -15.67 19.63
CA VAL A 113 -19.54 -16.52 19.91
C VAL A 113 -18.93 -17.03 18.61
N ARG A 114 -19.76 -17.50 17.68
CA ARG A 114 -19.30 -17.92 16.35
C ARG A 114 -18.81 -16.73 15.53
N ALA A 115 -19.42 -15.55 15.71
CA ALA A 115 -19.01 -14.33 15.03
C ALA A 115 -17.57 -13.95 15.36
N SER A 116 -17.09 -14.15 16.60
CA SER A 116 -15.71 -13.83 17.00
C SER A 116 -14.63 -14.48 16.11
N ARG A 117 -14.91 -15.63 15.47
CA ARG A 117 -13.98 -16.26 14.52
C ARG A 117 -13.67 -15.39 13.32
N TRP A 118 -14.63 -14.58 12.86
CA TRP A 118 -14.42 -13.62 11.78
C TRP A 118 -13.49 -12.49 12.22
N ILE A 119 -13.59 -12.03 13.48
CA ILE A 119 -12.67 -11.01 14.01
C ILE A 119 -11.24 -11.56 14.05
N LEU A 120 -11.07 -12.80 14.52
CA LEU A 120 -9.75 -13.45 14.54
C LEU A 120 -9.19 -13.66 13.13
N LEU A 121 -10.04 -14.08 12.19
CA LEU A 121 -9.65 -14.19 10.78
C LEU A 121 -9.24 -12.83 10.20
N ILE A 122 -10.01 -11.78 10.45
CA ILE A 122 -9.67 -10.41 10.03
C ILE A 122 -8.33 -9.99 10.63
N SER A 123 -8.09 -10.22 11.92
CA SER A 123 -6.82 -9.93 12.57
C SER A 123 -5.64 -10.65 11.93
N LEU A 124 -5.80 -11.94 11.60
CA LEU A 124 -4.77 -12.71 10.90
C LEU A 124 -4.51 -12.16 9.49
N LEU A 125 -5.58 -11.88 8.74
CA LEU A 125 -5.50 -11.34 7.38
C LEU A 125 -4.87 -9.94 7.36
N VAL A 126 -5.20 -9.09 8.34
CA VAL A 126 -4.55 -7.78 8.53
C VAL A 126 -3.06 -7.98 8.81
N GLY A 127 -2.69 -8.87 9.74
CA GLY A 127 -1.29 -9.21 10.01
C GLY A 127 -0.53 -9.66 8.76
N MET A 128 -1.09 -10.61 8.00
CA MET A 128 -0.47 -11.11 6.76
C MET A 128 -0.39 -10.03 5.68
N SER A 129 -1.40 -9.17 5.58
CA SER A 129 -1.41 -8.09 4.60
C SER A 129 -0.28 -7.09 4.83
N ILE A 130 0.15 -6.86 6.07
CA ILE A 130 1.27 -5.97 6.38
C ILE A 130 2.57 -6.49 5.73
N GLY A 131 2.77 -7.82 5.64
CA GLY A 131 3.89 -8.46 4.93
C GLY A 131 3.78 -8.42 3.40
N VAL A 132 2.68 -7.92 2.84
CA VAL A 132 2.46 -7.77 1.40
C VAL A 132 2.37 -6.30 1.01
N HIS A 133 1.42 -5.56 1.58
CA HIS A 133 1.21 -4.14 1.35
C HIS A 133 0.33 -3.51 2.46
N LEU A 134 0.62 -2.26 2.86
CA LEU A 134 -0.08 -1.56 3.96
C LEU A 134 -1.49 -1.06 3.62
N LEU A 135 -1.95 -1.18 2.37
CA LEU A 135 -3.22 -0.57 1.91
C LEU A 135 -4.44 -1.17 2.61
N ASN A 136 -4.38 -2.45 2.96
CA ASN A 136 -5.47 -3.12 3.65
C ASN A 136 -5.77 -2.48 5.04
N LEU A 137 -4.81 -1.80 5.68
CA LEU A 137 -5.04 -1.08 6.93
C LEU A 137 -6.11 0.01 6.81
N LEU A 138 -6.31 0.54 5.61
CA LEU A 138 -7.31 1.59 5.34
C LEU A 138 -8.75 1.04 5.35
N THR A 139 -8.92 -0.28 5.40
CA THR A 139 -10.24 -0.90 5.62
C THR A 139 -10.69 -0.82 7.08
N ILE A 140 -9.76 -0.62 8.03
CA ILE A 140 -10.03 -0.66 9.47
C ILE A 140 -11.13 0.31 9.90
N PRO A 141 -11.19 1.57 9.42
CA PRO A 141 -12.30 2.43 9.79
C PRO A 141 -13.64 1.95 9.24
N ALA A 142 -13.70 1.43 8.02
CA ALA A 142 -14.94 0.83 7.50
C ALA A 142 -15.39 -0.36 8.37
N ILE A 143 -14.44 -1.22 8.80
CA ILE A 143 -14.68 -2.33 9.74
C ILE A 143 -15.21 -1.82 11.08
N ALA A 144 -14.57 -0.80 11.65
CA ALA A 144 -14.99 -0.19 12.91
C ALA A 144 -16.41 0.36 12.83
N PHE A 145 -16.79 0.95 11.69
CA PHE A 145 -18.15 1.42 11.45
C PHE A 145 -19.17 0.29 11.27
N VAL A 146 -18.81 -0.82 10.63
CA VAL A 146 -19.66 -2.02 10.59
C VAL A 146 -19.90 -2.55 12.01
N PHE A 147 -18.86 -2.58 12.85
CA PHE A 147 -18.97 -2.93 14.26
C PHE A 147 -19.89 -1.96 15.02
N TYR A 148 -19.65 -0.66 14.87
CA TYR A 148 -20.41 0.40 15.52
C TYR A 148 -21.91 0.30 15.19
N PHE A 149 -22.26 0.20 13.90
CA PHE A 149 -23.65 0.15 13.45
C PHE A 149 -24.38 -1.13 13.82
N LYS A 150 -23.66 -2.25 14.06
CA LYS A 150 -24.24 -3.48 14.58
C LYS A 150 -24.49 -3.43 16.08
N LYS A 151 -23.54 -2.91 16.86
CA LYS A 151 -23.56 -3.00 18.32
C LYS A 151 -24.19 -1.79 19.01
N PHE A 152 -24.23 -0.64 18.37
CA PHE A 152 -24.67 0.61 18.99
C PHE A 152 -25.72 1.34 18.14
N LYS A 153 -26.54 2.16 18.83
CA LYS A 153 -27.46 3.10 18.16
C LYS A 153 -26.64 4.28 17.60
N PRO A 154 -26.76 4.60 16.29
CA PRO A 154 -26.01 5.70 15.68
C PRO A 154 -26.34 7.04 16.34
N ASN A 155 -25.31 7.81 16.68
CA ASN A 155 -25.39 9.20 17.11
C ASN A 155 -24.05 9.91 16.82
N VAL A 156 -24.04 11.25 16.86
CA VAL A 156 -22.86 12.06 16.50
C VAL A 156 -21.65 11.71 17.39
N LYS A 157 -21.87 11.56 18.70
CA LYS A 157 -20.80 11.23 19.66
C LYS A 157 -20.14 9.87 19.33
N GLY A 158 -20.94 8.84 19.09
CA GLY A 158 -20.46 7.51 18.75
C GLY A 158 -19.79 7.48 17.37
N PHE A 159 -20.26 8.28 16.42
CA PHE A 159 -19.62 8.45 15.11
C PHE A 159 -18.20 9.04 15.26
N ILE A 160 -18.04 10.14 16.01
CA ILE A 160 -16.74 10.77 16.28
C ILE A 160 -15.81 9.82 17.03
N ILE A 161 -16.31 9.13 18.07
CA ILE A 161 -15.52 8.14 18.82
C ILE A 161 -15.06 7.01 17.89
N THR A 162 -15.92 6.52 17.00
CA THR A 162 -15.57 5.43 16.07
C THR A 162 -14.48 5.86 15.10
N ILE A 163 -14.54 7.09 14.56
CA ILE A 163 -13.44 7.66 13.75
C ILE A 163 -12.16 7.71 14.58
N GLY A 164 -12.18 8.33 15.75
CA GLY A 164 -11.00 8.48 16.60
C GLY A 164 -10.36 7.14 16.96
N VAL A 165 -11.15 6.15 17.37
CA VAL A 165 -10.68 4.79 17.67
C VAL A 165 -10.09 4.12 16.43
N SER A 166 -10.76 4.22 15.27
CA SER A 166 -10.26 3.59 14.06
C SER A 166 -8.96 4.20 13.54
N LEU A 167 -8.83 5.52 13.58
CA LEU A 167 -7.59 6.22 13.24
C LEU A 167 -6.48 5.91 14.24
N PHE A 168 -6.80 5.79 15.53
CA PHE A 168 -5.85 5.34 16.54
C PHE A 168 -5.37 3.91 16.27
N ILE A 169 -6.25 2.97 15.89
CA ILE A 169 -5.84 1.60 15.54
C ILE A 169 -4.92 1.60 14.32
N VAL A 170 -5.26 2.36 13.27
CA VAL A 170 -4.40 2.51 12.09
C VAL A 170 -3.04 3.09 12.49
N ALA A 171 -3.02 4.17 13.27
CA ALA A 171 -1.80 4.79 13.75
C ALA A 171 -0.95 3.86 14.62
N MET A 172 -1.59 3.13 15.54
CA MET A 172 -0.93 2.15 16.40
C MET A 172 -0.33 1.01 15.59
N LEU A 173 -0.97 0.56 14.50
CA LEU A 173 -0.38 -0.43 13.61
C LEU A 173 0.80 0.16 12.82
N MET A 174 0.62 1.34 12.22
CA MET A 174 1.61 1.96 11.32
C MET A 174 2.86 2.46 12.02
N TRP A 175 2.70 3.19 13.12
CA TRP A 175 3.82 3.81 13.85
C TRP A 175 4.17 3.12 15.16
N GLY A 176 3.27 2.28 15.70
CA GLY A 176 3.55 1.51 16.92
C GLY A 176 4.05 0.11 16.61
N ILE A 177 3.19 -0.78 16.14
CA ILE A 177 3.48 -2.22 16.04
C ILE A 177 4.51 -2.52 14.95
N ILE A 178 4.35 -1.98 13.73
CA ILE A 178 5.26 -2.30 12.61
C ILE A 178 6.73 -1.95 12.94
N PRO A 179 7.07 -0.69 13.26
CA PRO A 179 8.44 -0.35 13.63
C PRO A 179 8.80 -0.76 15.06
N GLY A 180 7.84 -0.69 16.01
CA GLY A 180 8.09 -0.93 17.42
C GLY A 180 8.48 -2.38 17.74
N VAL A 181 8.01 -3.35 16.95
CA VAL A 181 8.50 -4.74 17.00
C VAL A 181 10.03 -4.77 16.83
N ALA A 182 10.54 -4.11 15.80
CA ALA A 182 11.97 -4.07 15.53
C ALA A 182 12.74 -3.23 16.57
N VAL A 183 12.13 -2.16 17.10
CA VAL A 183 12.72 -1.35 18.19
C VAL A 183 12.89 -2.14 19.49
N ILE A 184 11.92 -2.97 19.88
CA ILE A 184 12.05 -3.78 21.09
C ILE A 184 13.01 -4.94 20.88
N ALA A 185 12.93 -5.58 19.71
CA ALA A 185 13.87 -6.63 19.34
C ALA A 185 15.32 -6.11 19.28
N SER A 186 15.56 -4.89 18.78
CA SER A 186 16.91 -4.30 18.73
C SER A 186 17.47 -3.97 20.11
N LYS A 187 16.64 -3.54 21.06
CA LYS A 187 17.06 -3.35 22.46
C LYS A 187 17.48 -4.66 23.12
N LEU A 188 16.74 -5.75 22.89
CA LEU A 188 17.12 -7.07 23.36
C LEU A 188 18.38 -7.58 22.65
N GLU A 189 18.51 -7.33 21.35
CA GLU A 189 19.70 -7.65 20.57
C GLU A 189 20.96 -7.01 21.15
N LEU A 190 20.93 -5.71 21.47
CA LEU A 190 22.05 -5.04 22.15
C LEU A 190 22.35 -5.64 23.52
N PHE A 191 21.31 -5.97 24.30
CA PHE A 191 21.50 -6.57 25.63
C PHE A 191 22.21 -7.93 25.55
N PHE A 192 21.76 -8.83 24.68
CA PHE A 192 22.34 -10.16 24.56
C PHE A 192 23.72 -10.14 23.87
N VAL A 193 23.85 -9.42 22.76
CA VAL A 193 25.11 -9.41 21.99
C VAL A 193 26.16 -8.53 22.66
N ASN A 194 25.88 -7.24 22.85
CA ASN A 194 26.87 -6.32 23.41
C ASN A 194 27.01 -6.47 24.93
N GLY A 195 25.94 -6.82 25.64
CA GLY A 195 25.95 -6.95 27.10
C GLY A 195 26.41 -8.32 27.60
N MET A 196 25.98 -9.40 26.95
CA MET A 196 26.30 -10.78 27.37
C MET A 196 27.31 -11.49 26.46
N GLY A 197 27.76 -10.87 25.37
CA GLY A 197 28.71 -11.46 24.43
C GLY A 197 28.14 -12.62 23.62
N MET A 198 26.81 -12.70 23.48
CA MET A 198 26.16 -13.76 22.71
C MET A 198 26.29 -13.53 21.19
N PRO A 199 26.14 -14.59 20.36
CA PRO A 199 26.11 -14.44 18.91
C PRO A 199 25.01 -13.49 18.41
N TYR A 200 25.22 -12.93 17.22
CA TYR A 200 24.22 -12.10 16.53
C TYR A 200 22.86 -12.81 16.39
N ASN A 201 21.80 -12.02 16.35
CA ASN A 201 20.39 -12.37 16.29
C ASN A 201 19.81 -13.09 17.52
N THR A 202 20.62 -13.34 18.57
CA THR A 202 20.12 -14.00 19.80
C THR A 202 19.06 -13.19 20.53
N GLY A 203 19.16 -11.86 20.56
CA GLY A 203 18.15 -11.01 21.17
C GLY A 203 16.86 -10.95 20.35
N LEU A 204 16.95 -11.02 19.02
CA LEU A 204 15.78 -11.18 18.14
C LEU A 204 15.03 -12.50 18.42
N PHE A 205 15.74 -13.62 18.58
CA PHE A 205 15.12 -14.89 18.95
C PHE A 205 14.50 -14.84 20.35
N ALA A 206 15.23 -14.30 21.33
CA ALA A 206 14.71 -14.13 22.69
C ALA A 206 13.44 -13.27 22.70
N TRP A 207 13.43 -12.15 21.97
CA TRP A 207 12.26 -11.30 21.79
C TRP A 207 11.07 -12.10 21.22
N THR A 208 11.31 -12.91 20.19
CA THR A 208 10.27 -13.72 19.54
C THR A 208 9.62 -14.69 20.53
N PHE A 209 10.43 -15.47 21.26
CA PHE A 209 9.92 -16.42 22.25
C PHE A 209 9.19 -15.73 23.41
N LEU A 210 9.74 -14.62 23.92
CA LEU A 210 9.07 -13.84 24.97
C LEU A 210 7.73 -13.30 24.48
N THR A 211 7.68 -12.70 23.30
CA THR A 211 6.47 -12.08 22.75
C THR A 211 5.35 -13.11 22.59
N PHE A 212 5.62 -14.23 21.91
CA PHE A 212 4.61 -15.28 21.74
C PHE A 212 4.27 -16.01 23.05
N GLY A 213 5.25 -16.17 23.94
CA GLY A 213 5.03 -16.72 25.28
C GLY A 213 4.08 -15.84 26.11
N PHE A 214 4.34 -14.53 26.20
CA PHE A 214 3.50 -13.59 26.94
C PHE A 214 2.12 -13.41 26.30
N LEU A 215 2.01 -13.43 24.98
CA LEU A 215 0.72 -13.45 24.28
C LEU A 215 -0.08 -14.72 24.62
N GLY A 216 0.56 -15.89 24.62
CA GLY A 216 -0.06 -17.16 25.01
C GLY A 216 -0.51 -17.16 26.47
N LEU A 217 0.34 -16.69 27.38
CA LEU A 217 0.01 -16.56 28.80
C LEU A 217 -1.11 -15.53 29.04
N SER A 218 -1.14 -14.45 28.28
CA SER A 218 -2.23 -13.46 28.33
C SER A 218 -3.57 -14.10 27.97
N ILE A 219 -3.62 -14.90 26.91
CA ILE A 219 -4.82 -15.62 26.50
C ILE A 219 -5.22 -16.64 27.59
N TYR A 220 -4.27 -17.46 28.04
CA TYR A 220 -4.51 -18.48 29.04
C TYR A 220 -5.05 -17.90 30.35
N PHE A 221 -4.36 -16.91 30.94
CA PHE A 221 -4.75 -16.37 32.23
C PHE A 221 -6.03 -15.53 32.17
N THR A 222 -6.31 -14.83 31.07
CA THR A 222 -7.57 -14.09 30.92
C THR A 222 -8.78 -15.02 30.78
N GLN A 223 -8.59 -16.27 30.36
CA GLN A 223 -9.64 -17.26 30.23
C GLN A 223 -9.80 -18.13 31.49
N TYR A 224 -8.71 -18.60 32.08
CA TYR A 224 -8.74 -19.67 33.09
C TYR A 224 -8.34 -19.22 34.51
N SER A 225 -7.69 -18.06 34.68
CA SER A 225 -7.24 -17.64 36.01
C SER A 225 -8.28 -16.82 36.75
N GLU A 226 -8.39 -17.06 38.05
CA GLU A 226 -9.14 -16.19 38.95
C GLU A 226 -8.31 -14.99 39.46
N ASN A 227 -6.98 -15.07 39.37
CA ASN A 227 -6.10 -14.03 39.88
C ASN A 227 -6.12 -12.78 38.99
N LYS A 228 -6.77 -11.73 39.50
CA LYS A 228 -6.97 -10.45 38.80
C LYS A 228 -5.66 -9.76 38.43
N ILE A 229 -4.58 -9.95 39.19
CA ILE A 229 -3.29 -9.32 38.92
C ILE A 229 -2.70 -9.86 37.62
N LEU A 230 -2.84 -11.17 37.36
CA LEU A 230 -2.35 -11.80 36.14
C LEU A 230 -3.08 -11.29 34.89
N HIS A 231 -4.36 -10.89 35.04
CA HIS A 231 -5.15 -10.27 33.96
C HIS A 231 -4.64 -8.88 33.58
N TYR A 232 -3.84 -8.24 34.43
CA TYR A 232 -3.25 -6.94 34.15
C TYR A 232 -1.82 -7.10 33.63
N ILE A 233 -1.00 -7.92 34.30
CA ILE A 233 0.44 -8.04 34.01
C ILE A 233 0.67 -8.61 32.62
N PHE A 234 0.16 -9.81 32.32
CA PHE A 234 0.50 -10.49 31.06
C PHE A 234 0.04 -9.72 29.81
N PRO A 235 -1.21 -9.22 29.74
CA PRO A 235 -1.62 -8.39 28.61
C PRO A 235 -0.81 -7.10 28.49
N SER A 236 -0.48 -6.43 29.59
CA SER A 236 0.31 -5.19 29.58
C SER A 236 1.74 -5.43 29.06
N VAL A 237 2.39 -6.50 29.53
CA VAL A 237 3.73 -6.89 29.06
C VAL A 237 3.67 -7.31 27.58
N SER A 238 2.61 -7.99 27.16
CA SER A 238 2.44 -8.35 25.74
C SER A 238 2.34 -7.11 24.85
N ILE A 239 1.57 -6.09 25.26
CA ILE A 239 1.46 -4.81 24.53
C ILE A 239 2.82 -4.11 24.43
N LEU A 240 3.61 -4.14 25.51
CA LEU A 240 4.97 -3.60 25.51
C LEU A 240 5.87 -4.36 24.53
N LEU A 241 5.82 -5.71 24.55
CA LEU A 241 6.69 -6.58 23.72
C LEU A 241 6.38 -6.49 22.23
N ILE A 242 5.12 -6.31 21.84
CA ILE A 242 4.74 -6.05 20.43
C ILE A 242 5.09 -4.63 19.96
N GLY A 243 5.70 -3.81 20.83
CA GLY A 243 6.18 -2.48 20.49
C GLY A 243 5.09 -1.40 20.35
N ALA A 244 3.83 -1.71 20.65
CA ALA A 244 2.70 -0.80 20.44
C ALA A 244 2.85 0.61 21.07
N PRO A 245 3.52 0.80 22.23
CA PRO A 245 3.72 2.12 22.81
C PRO A 245 4.76 3.00 22.12
N PHE A 246 5.66 2.44 21.30
CA PHE A 246 6.78 3.16 20.69
C PHE A 246 6.36 3.81 19.37
N MET A 247 5.51 4.83 19.47
CA MET A 247 4.91 5.52 18.33
C MET A 247 5.60 6.84 17.97
N SER A 248 6.60 7.25 18.75
CA SER A 248 7.32 8.53 18.61
C SER A 248 8.74 8.40 19.12
N ASP A 249 9.62 9.28 18.68
CA ASP A 249 10.97 9.41 19.22
C ASP A 249 11.00 10.01 20.63
N SER A 250 9.88 10.63 21.07
CA SER A 250 9.74 11.18 22.42
C SER A 250 9.54 10.08 23.46
N ILE A 251 10.53 9.91 24.34
CA ILE A 251 10.47 8.97 25.48
C ILE A 251 9.26 9.28 26.38
N LEU A 252 9.01 10.55 26.68
CA LEU A 252 7.88 10.96 27.52
C LEU A 252 6.55 10.55 26.88
N LEU A 253 6.39 10.79 25.57
CA LEU A 253 5.17 10.42 24.86
C LEU A 253 4.96 8.90 24.87
N ASN A 254 6.00 8.11 24.62
CA ASN A 254 5.92 6.64 24.68
C ASN A 254 5.54 6.13 26.08
N ILE A 255 6.06 6.74 27.15
CA ILE A 255 5.69 6.40 28.53
C ILE A 255 4.20 6.71 28.79
N LEU A 256 3.71 7.87 28.33
CA LEU A 256 2.32 8.26 28.49
C LEU A 256 1.38 7.33 27.70
N ILE A 257 1.76 6.95 26.48
CA ILE A 257 1.02 5.98 25.66
C ILE A 257 0.97 4.61 26.36
N LEU A 258 2.11 4.11 26.84
CA LEU A 258 2.17 2.87 27.59
C LEU A 258 1.27 2.91 28.83
N ALA A 259 1.37 3.97 29.64
CA ALA A 259 0.53 4.14 30.82
C ALA A 259 -0.96 4.15 30.45
N GLY A 260 -1.34 4.87 29.39
CA GLY A 260 -2.70 4.88 28.85
C GLY A 260 -3.19 3.50 28.40
N MET A 261 -2.33 2.73 27.71
CA MET A 261 -2.65 1.36 27.29
C MET A 261 -2.81 0.41 28.47
N VAL A 262 -1.92 0.48 29.48
CA VAL A 262 -2.01 -0.33 30.70
C VAL A 262 -3.29 0.01 31.49
N VAL A 263 -3.61 1.29 31.63
CA VAL A 263 -4.88 1.72 32.24
C VAL A 263 -6.07 1.16 31.46
N GLY A 264 -6.02 1.23 30.12
CA GLY A 264 -7.02 0.63 29.24
C GLY A 264 -7.19 -0.87 29.47
N VAL A 265 -6.09 -1.63 29.52
CA VAL A 265 -6.09 -3.06 29.86
C VAL A 265 -6.74 -3.32 31.21
N VAL A 266 -6.35 -2.58 32.25
CA VAL A 266 -6.91 -2.73 33.60
C VAL A 266 -8.42 -2.43 33.60
N MET A 267 -8.85 -1.39 32.89
CA MET A 267 -10.27 -1.03 32.78
C MET A 267 -11.08 -2.14 32.09
N VAL A 268 -10.58 -2.69 30.98
CA VAL A 268 -11.25 -3.77 30.25
C VAL A 268 -11.22 -5.08 31.05
N ALA A 269 -10.09 -5.42 31.68
CA ALA A 269 -9.97 -6.59 32.55
C ALA A 269 -10.96 -6.57 33.72
N LYS A 270 -11.24 -5.39 34.29
CA LYS A 270 -12.21 -5.23 35.38
C LYS A 270 -13.66 -5.36 34.92
N LYS A 271 -13.99 -4.89 33.71
CA LYS A 271 -15.39 -4.80 33.23
C LYS A 271 -15.80 -5.91 32.26
N MET A 272 -14.89 -6.35 31.39
CA MET A 272 -15.19 -7.20 30.22
C MET A 272 -14.02 -8.15 29.90
N ARG A 273 -13.72 -9.11 30.80
CA ARG A 273 -12.65 -10.09 30.60
C ARG A 273 -12.72 -10.85 29.27
N PRO A 274 -13.90 -11.33 28.79
CA PRO A 274 -13.97 -12.00 27.50
C PRO A 274 -13.56 -11.10 26.33
N LEU A 275 -13.80 -9.78 26.41
CA LEU A 275 -13.36 -8.83 25.40
C LEU A 275 -11.83 -8.66 25.44
N LEU A 276 -11.23 -8.58 26.63
CA LEU A 276 -9.78 -8.55 26.75
C LEU A 276 -9.14 -9.80 26.16
N ASN A 277 -9.68 -10.98 26.46
CA ASN A 277 -9.20 -12.23 25.88
C ASN A 277 -9.29 -12.22 24.34
N LEU A 278 -10.41 -11.75 23.78
CA LEU A 278 -10.57 -11.59 22.33
C LEU A 278 -9.57 -10.59 21.74
N ILE A 279 -9.28 -9.48 22.42
CA ILE A 279 -8.26 -8.49 22.01
C ILE A 279 -6.88 -9.14 21.99
N MET A 280 -6.53 -9.91 23.02
CA MET A 280 -5.24 -10.60 23.06
C MET A 280 -5.12 -11.67 21.97
N LEU A 281 -6.19 -12.44 21.73
CA LEU A 281 -6.24 -13.37 20.59
C LEU A 281 -6.08 -12.63 19.25
N ALA A 282 -6.74 -11.49 19.06
CA ALA A 282 -6.60 -10.67 17.87
C ALA A 282 -5.17 -10.17 17.66
N PHE A 283 -4.50 -9.67 18.71
CA PHE A 283 -3.09 -9.29 18.63
C PHE A 283 -2.19 -10.48 18.30
N THR A 284 -2.43 -11.65 18.90
CA THR A 284 -1.70 -12.87 18.53
C THR A 284 -1.88 -13.21 17.06
N MET A 285 -3.10 -13.12 16.52
CA MET A 285 -3.35 -13.36 15.09
C MET A 285 -2.66 -12.34 14.18
N VAL A 286 -2.64 -11.05 14.57
CA VAL A 286 -1.87 -10.02 13.84
C VAL A 286 -0.39 -10.36 13.85
N MET A 287 0.19 -10.72 15.01
CA MET A 287 1.61 -11.07 15.13
C MET A 287 1.97 -12.35 14.35
N LEU A 288 1.08 -13.35 14.34
CA LEU A 288 1.25 -14.54 13.51
C LEU A 288 1.27 -14.17 12.01
N GLY A 289 0.39 -13.28 11.56
CA GLY A 289 0.42 -12.80 10.18
C GLY A 289 1.68 -11.96 9.87
N TYR A 290 2.05 -11.07 10.80
CA TYR A 290 3.23 -10.22 10.69
C TYR A 290 4.54 -11.02 10.63
N SER A 291 4.56 -12.22 11.24
CA SER A 291 5.72 -13.12 11.20
C SER A 291 6.18 -13.51 9.79
N SER A 292 5.35 -13.27 8.76
CA SER A 292 5.76 -13.40 7.35
C SER A 292 6.98 -12.54 6.99
N TYR A 293 7.25 -11.43 7.70
CA TYR A 293 8.47 -10.64 7.56
C TYR A 293 9.75 -11.38 7.96
N ALA A 294 9.66 -12.42 8.80
CA ALA A 294 10.82 -13.22 9.18
C ALA A 294 11.52 -13.85 7.96
N LEU A 295 10.80 -14.10 6.87
CA LEU A 295 11.39 -14.58 5.63
C LEU A 295 12.43 -13.60 5.07
N ILE A 296 12.22 -12.28 5.21
CA ILE A 296 13.16 -11.28 4.69
C ILE A 296 14.51 -11.45 5.40
N VAL A 297 14.49 -11.51 6.73
CA VAL A 297 15.70 -11.71 7.55
C VAL A 297 16.33 -13.07 7.28
N VAL A 298 15.55 -14.15 7.26
CA VAL A 298 16.05 -15.51 6.99
C VAL A 298 16.69 -15.61 5.61
N ARG A 299 16.08 -15.00 4.58
CA ARG A 299 16.63 -14.98 3.23
C ARG A 299 17.91 -14.16 3.17
N SER A 300 17.91 -12.96 3.74
CA SER A 300 19.07 -12.06 3.71
C SER A 300 20.25 -12.65 4.49
N ASN A 301 19.99 -13.33 5.60
CA ASN A 301 21.02 -14.05 6.36
C ASN A 301 21.68 -15.21 5.58
N ALA A 302 21.00 -15.77 4.57
CA ALA A 302 21.61 -16.75 3.66
C ALA A 302 22.56 -16.10 2.62
N ASN A 303 22.65 -14.76 2.62
CA ASN A 303 23.49 -13.92 1.78
C ASN A 303 23.43 -14.31 0.28
N PRO A 304 22.24 -14.26 -0.35
CA PRO A 304 22.10 -14.60 -1.77
C PRO A 304 22.82 -13.57 -2.65
N PRO A 305 23.16 -13.92 -3.91
CA PRO A 305 23.84 -12.99 -4.85
C PRO A 305 23.12 -11.65 -5.02
N MET A 306 21.78 -11.68 -4.92
CA MET A 306 20.93 -10.50 -4.88
C MET A 306 20.30 -10.30 -3.51
N ASP A 307 20.84 -9.41 -2.70
CA ASP A 307 20.33 -9.09 -1.36
C ASP A 307 20.24 -7.60 -1.09
N GLN A 308 19.22 -6.97 -1.68
CA GLN A 308 19.03 -5.52 -1.63
C GLN A 308 18.84 -5.03 -0.19
N ASN A 309 19.64 -4.04 0.21
CA ASN A 309 19.71 -3.47 1.57
C ASN A 309 20.17 -4.44 2.68
N ASN A 310 20.48 -5.70 2.37
CA ASN A 310 20.96 -6.72 3.32
C ASN A 310 20.26 -6.70 4.70
N PRO A 311 18.92 -6.88 4.79
CA PRO A 311 18.16 -6.89 6.04
C PRO A 311 18.37 -8.18 6.87
N ASP A 312 19.61 -8.56 7.18
CA ASP A 312 20.01 -9.84 7.83
C ASP A 312 19.99 -9.80 9.36
N ASP A 313 19.73 -8.63 9.93
CA ASP A 313 19.57 -8.38 11.36
C ASP A 313 18.41 -7.42 11.66
N VAL A 314 18.13 -7.22 12.95
CA VAL A 314 17.00 -6.41 13.41
C VAL A 314 17.14 -4.91 13.13
N PHE A 315 18.37 -4.38 13.04
CA PHE A 315 18.61 -2.96 12.73
C PHE A 315 18.43 -2.69 11.25
N ALA A 316 18.98 -3.56 10.39
CA ALA A 316 18.77 -3.50 8.95
C ALA A 316 17.30 -3.79 8.59
N LEU A 317 16.62 -4.67 9.33
CA LEU A 317 15.17 -4.85 9.22
C LEU A 317 14.40 -3.58 9.61
N LEU A 318 14.77 -2.91 10.71
CA LEU A 318 14.16 -1.63 11.10
C LEU A 318 14.34 -0.59 9.99
N TYR A 319 15.54 -0.53 9.40
CA TYR A 319 15.83 0.36 8.27
C TYR A 319 14.92 0.09 7.08
N TYR A 320 14.79 -1.19 6.72
CA TYR A 320 13.92 -1.66 5.66
C TYR A 320 12.44 -1.31 5.91
N LEU A 321 11.93 -1.59 7.12
CA LEU A 321 10.53 -1.36 7.50
C LEU A 321 10.16 0.12 7.53
N ASN A 322 11.05 0.98 8.01
CA ASN A 322 10.87 2.43 8.04
C ASN A 322 11.02 3.07 6.66
N ARG A 323 11.54 2.32 5.67
CA ARG A 323 11.77 2.80 4.30
C ARG A 323 12.69 4.02 4.24
N GLU A 324 13.67 4.08 5.13
CA GLU A 324 14.47 5.29 5.33
C GLU A 324 15.34 5.66 4.11
N GLN A 325 15.62 4.69 3.23
CA GLN A 325 16.27 4.93 1.94
C GLN A 325 15.55 5.93 1.02
N TYR A 326 14.26 6.20 1.24
CA TYR A 326 13.46 7.11 0.40
C TYR A 326 13.34 8.53 0.96
N GLY A 327 13.97 8.81 2.12
CA GLY A 327 13.86 10.08 2.81
C GLY A 327 12.47 10.37 3.41
N ASP A 328 12.38 11.51 4.06
CA ASP A 328 11.17 11.93 4.76
C ASP A 328 10.20 12.71 3.88
N ARG A 329 8.93 12.66 4.27
CA ARG A 329 7.85 13.43 3.64
C ARG A 329 6.97 14.01 4.72
N PRO A 330 6.94 15.34 4.89
CA PRO A 330 6.21 15.94 5.99
C PRO A 330 4.70 15.82 5.76
N LEU A 331 3.97 15.40 6.81
CA LEU A 331 2.51 15.18 6.73
C LEU A 331 1.71 16.25 7.47
N MET A 332 1.99 16.43 8.76
CA MET A 332 1.22 17.33 9.64
C MET A 332 1.84 18.72 9.76
N TYR A 333 3.16 18.79 9.85
CA TYR A 333 3.94 20.02 9.91
C TYR A 333 5.28 19.78 9.21
N GLY A 334 5.81 20.80 8.56
CA GLY A 334 7.09 20.73 7.86
C GLY A 334 7.27 21.86 6.87
N GLU A 335 8.35 21.78 6.12
CA GLU A 335 8.92 22.80 5.27
C GLU A 335 8.18 23.02 3.94
N TYR A 336 8.32 24.22 3.38
CA TYR A 336 8.10 24.47 1.96
C TYR A 336 9.36 24.22 1.13
N PHE A 337 9.20 24.10 -0.19
CA PHE A 337 10.29 23.85 -1.14
C PHE A 337 11.41 24.91 -1.14
N ASP A 338 11.14 26.15 -0.70
CA ASP A 338 12.11 27.25 -0.62
C ASP A 338 12.64 27.49 0.79
N ALA A 339 12.34 26.58 1.73
CA ALA A 339 12.78 26.69 3.11
C ALA A 339 14.30 26.62 3.20
N LYS A 340 14.85 27.54 3.98
CA LYS A 340 16.29 27.53 4.27
C LYS A 340 16.58 26.58 5.41
N GLN A 341 17.46 25.63 5.17
CA GLN A 341 18.02 24.79 6.22
C GLN A 341 18.83 25.68 7.18
N THR A 342 18.47 25.67 8.46
CA THR A 342 19.11 26.44 9.54
C THR A 342 20.14 25.61 10.30
N GLY A 343 20.00 24.29 10.27
CA GLY A 343 20.92 23.37 10.91
C GLY A 343 20.66 21.91 10.54
N GLN A 344 21.30 21.04 11.30
CA GLN A 344 21.15 19.60 11.18
C GLN A 344 21.33 19.00 12.58
N GLU A 345 20.42 18.11 12.96
CA GLU A 345 20.47 17.38 14.22
C GLU A 345 20.77 15.90 13.97
N ASP A 346 21.34 15.24 14.98
CA ASP A 346 21.57 13.80 14.96
C ASP A 346 20.25 13.07 15.25
N GLY A 347 19.75 12.37 14.24
CA GLY A 347 18.59 11.50 14.32
C GLY A 347 18.95 10.10 14.83
N SER A 348 18.36 9.07 14.22
CA SER A 348 18.55 7.69 14.67
C SER A 348 19.99 7.17 14.49
N PRO A 349 20.54 6.40 15.45
CA PRO A 349 21.86 5.79 15.34
C PRO A 349 21.92 4.75 14.22
N VAL A 350 23.04 4.69 13.53
CA VAL A 350 23.35 3.68 12.51
C VAL A 350 24.30 2.65 13.10
N TYR A 351 23.85 1.40 13.17
CA TYR A 351 24.60 0.28 13.73
C TYR A 351 25.24 -0.55 12.62
N VAL A 352 26.48 -1.01 12.86
CA VAL A 352 27.16 -2.02 12.04
C VAL A 352 27.71 -3.14 12.92
N LYS A 353 27.85 -4.33 12.34
CA LYS A 353 28.49 -5.49 12.99
C LYS A 353 30.01 -5.32 12.97
N ARG A 354 30.64 -5.23 14.15
CA ARG A 354 32.11 -5.13 14.30
C ARG A 354 32.57 -5.73 15.62
N ASP A 355 33.72 -6.42 15.59
CA ASP A 355 34.36 -7.03 16.78
C ASP A 355 33.43 -7.92 17.61
N GLY A 356 32.52 -8.66 16.95
CA GLY A 356 31.55 -9.53 17.61
C GLY A 356 30.39 -8.81 18.30
N GLY A 357 30.22 -7.49 18.10
CA GLY A 357 29.07 -6.73 18.58
C GLY A 357 28.51 -5.73 17.55
N TYR A 358 27.53 -4.93 17.97
CA TYR A 358 27.02 -3.80 17.19
C TYR A 358 27.67 -2.50 17.65
N LYS A 359 28.20 -1.71 16.70
CA LYS A 359 28.83 -0.41 16.96
C LYS A 359 28.08 0.68 16.22
N ILE A 360 27.92 1.82 16.88
CA ILE A 360 27.40 3.03 16.24
C ILE A 360 28.54 3.63 15.43
N VAL A 361 28.34 3.76 14.12
CA VAL A 361 29.32 4.41 13.22
C VAL A 361 28.92 5.82 12.85
N SER A 362 27.63 6.13 12.92
CA SER A 362 27.09 7.46 12.63
C SER A 362 25.69 7.63 13.19
N TYR A 363 25.19 8.85 13.10
CA TYR A 363 23.79 9.20 13.31
C TYR A 363 23.24 9.75 12.00
N ARG A 364 21.95 9.52 11.77
CA ARG A 364 21.32 10.05 10.56
C ARG A 364 21.15 11.55 10.67
N PRO A 365 21.49 12.30 9.61
CA PRO A 365 21.28 13.72 9.60
C PRO A 365 19.80 14.05 9.45
N GLU A 366 19.22 14.80 10.39
CA GLU A 366 17.88 15.37 10.28
C GLU A 366 18.00 16.89 10.06
N ALA A 367 17.57 17.36 8.89
CA ALA A 367 17.64 18.78 8.54
C ALA A 367 16.63 19.58 9.36
N THR A 368 17.09 20.70 9.95
CA THR A 368 16.21 21.66 10.61
C THR A 368 16.05 22.91 9.75
N TYR A 369 14.83 23.46 9.74
CA TYR A 369 14.45 24.59 8.90
C TYR A 369 13.94 25.75 9.75
N ASP A 370 13.98 26.95 9.17
CA ASP A 370 13.34 28.12 9.78
C ASP A 370 11.83 27.88 9.93
N SER A 371 11.28 28.18 11.11
CA SER A 371 9.86 27.98 11.38
C SER A 371 8.97 28.89 10.55
N ASP A 372 9.48 30.04 10.09
CA ASP A 372 8.79 30.97 9.18
C ASP A 372 8.63 30.40 7.76
N ASP A 373 9.48 29.43 7.38
CA ASP A 373 9.41 28.72 6.10
C ASP A 373 8.70 27.35 6.22
N CYS A 374 8.19 27.03 7.41
CA CYS A 374 7.40 25.83 7.69
C CYS A 374 5.90 26.13 7.72
N THR A 375 5.09 25.08 7.54
CA THR A 375 3.62 25.19 7.57
C THR A 375 2.96 23.96 8.14
N ILE A 376 1.71 24.12 8.57
CA ILE A 376 0.84 22.98 8.84
C ILE A 376 0.38 22.37 7.51
N PHE A 377 0.27 21.05 7.45
CA PHE A 377 -0.16 20.31 6.26
C PHE A 377 0.64 20.67 4.99
N PRO A 378 1.99 20.55 4.99
CA PRO A 378 2.82 20.90 3.85
C PRO A 378 2.58 19.94 2.67
N ARG A 379 2.32 20.49 1.48
CA ARG A 379 2.08 19.74 0.22
C ARG A 379 3.09 20.10 -0.87
N MET A 380 3.81 21.21 -0.70
CA MET A 380 4.81 21.73 -1.64
C MET A 380 6.18 21.81 -0.95
N TYR A 381 6.72 20.67 -0.52
CA TYR A 381 7.91 20.59 0.34
C TYR A 381 9.21 20.30 -0.42
N SER A 382 9.14 19.67 -1.60
CA SER A 382 10.34 19.18 -2.27
C SER A 382 11.14 20.33 -2.92
N PRO A 383 12.45 20.48 -2.63
CA PRO A 383 13.29 21.54 -3.19
C PRO A 383 13.79 21.25 -4.61
N ASP A 384 13.41 20.13 -5.23
CA ASP A 384 13.82 19.78 -6.59
C ASP A 384 13.32 20.86 -7.58
N PRO A 385 14.21 21.47 -8.39
CA PRO A 385 13.83 22.48 -9.38
C PRO A 385 12.70 22.06 -10.32
N ASN A 386 12.62 20.78 -10.70
CA ASN A 386 11.56 20.24 -11.56
C ASN A 386 10.20 20.18 -10.83
N HIS A 387 10.19 20.07 -9.51
CA HIS A 387 8.96 20.10 -8.72
C HIS A 387 8.50 21.54 -8.48
N ILE A 388 9.43 22.46 -8.25
CA ILE A 388 9.16 23.87 -7.95
C ILE A 388 8.31 24.53 -9.05
N GLU A 389 8.63 24.29 -10.33
CA GLU A 389 7.86 24.88 -11.43
C GLU A 389 6.43 24.34 -11.48
N VAL A 390 6.24 23.04 -11.22
CA VAL A 390 4.89 22.45 -11.15
C VAL A 390 4.13 22.93 -9.91
N TYR A 391 4.80 23.12 -8.77
CA TYR A 391 4.20 23.73 -7.58
C TYR A 391 3.73 25.16 -7.87
N LYS A 392 4.51 25.95 -8.61
CA LYS A 392 4.13 27.30 -8.99
C LYS A 392 2.91 27.31 -9.90
N ASP A 393 2.87 26.43 -10.88
CA ASP A 393 1.75 26.31 -11.83
C ASP A 393 0.47 25.84 -11.15
N TYR A 394 0.46 24.63 -10.59
CA TYR A 394 -0.72 24.04 -9.94
C TYR A 394 -1.11 24.74 -8.63
N GLY A 395 -0.15 25.33 -7.92
CA GLY A 395 -0.36 26.16 -6.74
C GLY A 395 -0.87 27.57 -7.07
N GLY A 396 -0.91 27.96 -8.35
CA GLY A 396 -1.44 29.24 -8.81
C GLY A 396 -0.64 30.43 -8.26
N PHE A 397 0.68 30.36 -8.35
CA PHE A 397 1.57 31.45 -7.96
C PHE A 397 1.41 32.65 -8.89
N LYS A 398 1.50 33.85 -8.33
CA LYS A 398 1.58 35.09 -9.12
C LYS A 398 3.02 35.28 -9.59
N LYS A 399 3.22 35.84 -10.78
CA LYS A 399 4.57 36.12 -11.33
C LYS A 399 5.46 36.96 -10.41
N THR A 400 4.87 37.81 -9.56
CA THR A 400 5.60 38.68 -8.62
C THR A 400 5.78 38.08 -7.23
N GLN A 401 5.28 36.86 -6.99
CA GLN A 401 5.32 36.23 -5.67
C GLN A 401 6.61 35.42 -5.52
N SER A 402 7.41 35.77 -4.51
CA SER A 402 8.70 35.11 -4.23
C SER A 402 8.59 33.92 -3.27
N LYS A 403 7.71 34.00 -2.25
CA LYS A 403 7.52 32.95 -1.24
C LYS A 403 6.18 32.22 -1.38
N PRO A 404 6.09 30.93 -1.02
CA PRO A 404 4.83 30.19 -0.95
C PRO A 404 3.90 30.77 0.11
N ARG A 405 2.60 30.56 -0.08
CA ARG A 405 1.57 30.85 0.93
C ARG A 405 0.74 29.59 1.15
N PHE A 406 0.09 29.51 2.31
CA PHE A 406 -0.83 28.43 2.61
C PHE A 406 -1.96 28.27 1.56
N THR A 407 -2.38 29.35 0.91
CA THR A 407 -3.37 29.27 -0.17
C THR A 407 -2.82 28.59 -1.43
N ASN A 408 -1.53 28.77 -1.75
CA ASN A 408 -0.90 28.03 -2.85
C ASN A 408 -0.76 26.55 -2.51
N ASN A 409 -0.43 26.24 -1.26
CA ASN A 409 -0.38 24.87 -0.73
C ASN A 409 -1.71 24.12 -0.91
N ILE A 410 -2.82 24.75 -0.53
CA ILE A 410 -4.16 24.17 -0.71
C ILE A 410 -4.56 24.09 -2.18
N LYS A 411 -4.20 25.08 -3.02
CA LYS A 411 -4.44 25.00 -4.47
C LYS A 411 -3.70 23.83 -5.10
N PHE A 412 -2.44 23.60 -4.72
CA PHE A 412 -1.67 22.46 -5.19
C PHE A 412 -2.31 21.13 -4.74
N PHE A 413 -2.74 21.03 -3.48
CA PHE A 413 -3.47 19.86 -2.98
C PHE A 413 -4.70 19.55 -3.84
N VAL A 414 -5.54 20.56 -4.11
CA VAL A 414 -6.77 20.37 -4.88
C VAL A 414 -6.49 20.10 -6.36
N ASN A 415 -5.65 20.91 -7.00
CA ASN A 415 -5.46 20.87 -8.44
C ASN A 415 -4.54 19.71 -8.88
N TYR A 416 -3.47 19.46 -8.15
CA TYR A 416 -2.54 18.39 -8.49
C TYR A 416 -2.91 17.11 -7.75
N GLN A 417 -2.85 17.11 -6.43
CA GLN A 417 -2.95 15.87 -5.66
C GLN A 417 -4.37 15.24 -5.69
N LEU A 418 -5.44 16.04 -5.69
CA LEU A 418 -6.81 15.51 -5.84
C LEU A 418 -7.23 15.41 -7.31
N ASN A 419 -7.16 16.48 -8.09
CA ASN A 419 -7.67 16.47 -9.46
C ASN A 419 -6.77 15.68 -10.41
N TRP A 420 -5.49 16.03 -10.52
CA TRP A 420 -4.56 15.35 -11.43
C TRP A 420 -4.21 13.92 -10.96
N MET A 421 -3.96 13.71 -9.67
CA MET A 421 -3.49 12.42 -9.17
C MET A 421 -4.59 11.47 -8.70
N TYR A 422 -5.81 11.91 -8.39
CA TYR A 422 -6.86 10.98 -7.94
C TYR A 422 -8.08 10.95 -8.86
N TRP A 423 -8.75 12.07 -9.08
CA TRP A 423 -9.96 12.12 -9.90
C TRP A 423 -9.70 11.75 -11.36
N ARG A 424 -8.51 12.07 -11.90
CA ARG A 424 -8.07 11.61 -13.23
C ARG A 424 -8.08 10.09 -13.33
N TYR A 425 -7.47 9.37 -12.39
CA TYR A 425 -7.44 7.90 -12.40
C TYR A 425 -8.81 7.29 -12.10
N LEU A 426 -9.61 7.91 -11.22
CA LEU A 426 -11.00 7.47 -11.03
C LEU A 426 -11.75 7.51 -12.37
N LEU A 427 -11.54 8.56 -13.16
CA LEU A 427 -12.18 8.71 -14.46
C LEU A 427 -11.54 7.84 -15.55
N TRP A 428 -10.26 7.47 -15.47
CA TRP A 428 -9.71 6.40 -16.33
C TRP A 428 -10.53 5.11 -16.24
N ASN A 429 -10.94 4.76 -15.01
CA ASN A 429 -11.66 3.53 -14.74
C ASN A 429 -13.16 3.61 -15.07
N PHE A 430 -13.77 4.80 -15.04
CA PHE A 430 -15.24 4.94 -15.14
C PHE A 430 -15.74 5.91 -16.22
N ALA A 431 -14.85 6.59 -16.93
CA ALA A 431 -15.14 7.40 -18.12
C ALA A 431 -14.40 6.88 -19.36
N GLY A 432 -13.11 6.54 -19.19
CA GLY A 432 -12.21 6.08 -20.25
C GLY A 432 -10.81 6.70 -20.13
N ARG A 433 -9.84 6.15 -20.85
CA ARG A 433 -8.42 6.52 -20.79
C ARG A 433 -7.94 7.05 -22.15
N GLN A 434 -7.14 8.11 -22.15
CA GLN A 434 -6.70 8.76 -23.39
C GLN A 434 -5.57 7.97 -24.08
N ASN A 435 -4.62 7.44 -23.31
CA ASN A 435 -3.49 6.62 -23.76
C ASN A 435 -2.69 6.09 -22.55
N TYR A 436 -1.75 5.18 -22.83
CA TYR A 436 -0.82 4.61 -21.84
C TYR A 436 0.42 5.48 -21.55
N ILE A 437 0.57 6.63 -22.23
CA ILE A 437 1.75 7.50 -22.07
C ILE A 437 1.57 8.32 -20.79
N GLN A 438 2.60 8.34 -19.94
CA GLN A 438 2.55 9.11 -18.71
C GLN A 438 2.34 10.60 -18.99
N GLY A 439 1.37 11.19 -18.27
CA GLY A 439 1.09 12.62 -18.32
C GLY A 439 1.79 13.39 -17.20
N ASN A 440 2.19 14.62 -17.50
CA ASN A 440 2.65 15.63 -16.51
C ASN A 440 1.88 16.94 -16.67
N GLY A 441 0.55 16.87 -16.76
CA GLY A 441 -0.34 18.03 -16.89
C GLY A 441 -0.65 18.50 -18.31
N ASN A 442 -0.05 17.88 -19.34
CA ASN A 442 -0.35 18.21 -20.73
C ASN A 442 -1.69 17.61 -21.20
N VAL A 443 -2.21 18.14 -22.30
CA VAL A 443 -3.56 17.78 -22.82
C VAL A 443 -3.59 16.53 -23.71
N ILE A 444 -2.44 15.95 -24.04
CA ILE A 444 -2.34 14.84 -25.00
C ILE A 444 -1.91 13.50 -24.38
N HIS A 445 -1.37 13.49 -23.16
CA HIS A 445 -0.86 12.28 -22.51
C HIS A 445 -1.51 12.05 -21.14
N GLY A 446 -1.89 10.80 -20.89
CA GLY A 446 -2.35 10.36 -19.58
C GLY A 446 -3.64 11.02 -19.08
N ASN A 447 -4.48 11.63 -19.93
CA ASN A 447 -5.78 12.14 -19.46
C ASN A 447 -6.85 11.04 -19.45
N TRP A 448 -7.99 11.33 -18.82
CA TRP A 448 -9.21 10.56 -19.05
C TRP A 448 -9.95 11.12 -20.27
N ILE A 449 -10.70 10.27 -20.96
CA ILE A 449 -11.53 10.63 -22.12
C ILE A 449 -12.89 9.94 -21.99
N SER A 450 -13.97 10.62 -22.34
CA SER A 450 -15.32 10.02 -22.29
C SER A 450 -15.73 9.35 -23.60
N GLY A 451 -15.22 9.81 -24.74
CA GLY A 451 -15.74 9.50 -26.07
C GLY A 451 -16.87 10.43 -26.53
N ILE A 452 -17.19 11.46 -25.75
CA ILE A 452 -18.22 12.46 -26.04
C ILE A 452 -17.52 13.77 -26.42
N PRO A 453 -17.51 14.18 -27.72
CA PRO A 453 -16.75 15.36 -28.17
C PRO A 453 -17.08 16.66 -27.43
N ALA A 454 -18.33 16.83 -26.99
CA ALA A 454 -18.77 18.00 -26.22
C ALA A 454 -18.12 18.09 -24.82
N ILE A 455 -17.69 16.96 -24.25
CA ILE A 455 -16.99 16.89 -22.96
C ILE A 455 -15.47 16.91 -23.18
N ASP A 456 -14.99 16.16 -24.17
CA ASP A 456 -13.57 15.91 -24.36
C ASP A 456 -12.86 17.08 -25.05
N ASN A 457 -13.43 17.65 -26.12
CA ASN A 457 -12.75 18.67 -26.92
C ASN A 457 -12.42 19.96 -26.14
N PRO A 458 -13.27 20.48 -25.24
CA PRO A 458 -12.93 21.65 -24.43
C PRO A 458 -11.74 21.44 -23.49
N ARG A 459 -11.47 20.19 -23.09
CA ARG A 459 -10.41 19.83 -22.14
C ARG A 459 -9.11 19.40 -22.84
N LEU A 460 -9.24 18.63 -23.92
CA LEU A 460 -8.14 17.91 -24.55
C LEU A 460 -7.82 18.42 -25.97
N GLY A 461 -8.57 19.41 -26.46
CA GLY A 461 -8.53 19.81 -27.86
C GLY A 461 -9.27 18.83 -28.78
N VAL A 462 -9.35 19.16 -30.07
CA VAL A 462 -10.13 18.38 -31.05
C VAL A 462 -9.48 17.01 -31.28
N GLN A 463 -10.10 15.96 -30.73
CA GLN A 463 -9.53 14.60 -30.73
C GLN A 463 -9.39 14.00 -32.13
N SER A 464 -10.21 14.42 -33.10
CA SER A 464 -10.10 13.95 -34.49
C SER A 464 -8.85 14.45 -35.22
N LYS A 465 -8.15 15.45 -34.67
CA LYS A 465 -6.91 16.01 -35.20
C LYS A 465 -5.64 15.44 -34.53
N LEU A 466 -5.79 14.46 -33.64
CA LEU A 466 -4.63 13.81 -33.03
C LEU A 466 -3.81 13.05 -34.09
N PRO A 467 -2.47 13.01 -33.95
CA PRO A 467 -1.62 12.13 -34.75
C PRO A 467 -2.05 10.67 -34.68
N ASP A 468 -1.82 9.91 -35.75
CA ASP A 468 -2.29 8.51 -35.85
C ASP A 468 -1.77 7.62 -34.73
N TYR A 469 -0.54 7.84 -34.24
CA TYR A 469 0.04 7.05 -33.15
C TYR A 469 -0.68 7.26 -31.80
N LEU A 470 -1.30 8.43 -31.57
CA LEU A 470 -2.13 8.69 -30.39
C LEU A 470 -3.57 8.25 -30.62
N LYS A 471 -4.10 8.46 -31.83
CA LYS A 471 -5.47 8.10 -32.20
C LYS A 471 -5.69 6.58 -32.19
N ASN A 472 -4.69 5.82 -32.64
CA ASN A 472 -4.69 4.36 -32.67
C ASN A 472 -3.94 3.76 -31.47
N ASN A 473 -3.72 4.56 -30.41
CA ASN A 473 -3.16 4.04 -29.17
C ASN A 473 -4.15 3.04 -28.56
N LYS A 474 -3.69 1.83 -28.25
CA LYS A 474 -4.55 0.76 -27.72
C LYS A 474 -5.26 1.13 -26.42
N ALA A 475 -4.69 2.02 -25.61
CA ALA A 475 -5.30 2.48 -24.37
C ALA A 475 -6.19 3.72 -24.55
N ASN A 476 -6.66 4.00 -25.78
CA ASN A 476 -7.64 5.06 -26.07
C ASN A 476 -9.07 4.53 -25.86
N ASN A 477 -9.42 4.30 -24.61
CA ASN A 477 -10.62 3.54 -24.22
C ASN A 477 -11.75 4.51 -23.86
N ARG A 478 -12.98 4.26 -24.32
CA ARG A 478 -14.12 5.19 -24.22
C ARG A 478 -15.37 4.50 -23.68
N TYR A 479 -15.76 4.83 -22.45
CA TYR A 479 -16.94 4.23 -21.80
C TYR A 479 -18.18 5.13 -21.81
N PHE A 480 -18.11 6.30 -22.44
CA PHE A 480 -19.23 7.26 -22.55
C PHE A 480 -19.83 7.68 -21.21
N MET A 481 -19.02 7.68 -20.14
CA MET A 481 -19.44 7.96 -18.75
C MET A 481 -20.47 6.96 -18.20
N LEU A 482 -20.79 5.86 -18.90
CA LEU A 482 -21.83 4.92 -18.47
C LEU A 482 -21.50 4.24 -17.12
N PRO A 483 -20.27 3.76 -16.86
CA PRO A 483 -19.92 3.22 -15.54
C PRO A 483 -20.04 4.28 -14.44
N LEU A 484 -19.58 5.51 -14.69
CA LEU A 484 -19.71 6.62 -13.75
C LEU A 484 -21.19 6.90 -13.40
N LEU A 485 -22.06 6.96 -14.41
CA LEU A 485 -23.50 7.19 -14.22
C LEU A 485 -24.16 6.10 -13.39
N LEU A 486 -23.88 4.81 -13.68
CA LEU A 486 -24.39 3.71 -12.85
C LEU A 486 -23.89 3.82 -11.41
N GLY A 487 -22.60 4.14 -11.21
CA GLY A 487 -22.04 4.35 -9.88
C GLY A 487 -22.75 5.47 -9.11
N LEU A 488 -23.04 6.60 -9.75
CA LEU A 488 -23.77 7.71 -9.14
C LEU A 488 -25.23 7.34 -8.81
N ILE A 489 -25.91 6.58 -9.67
CA ILE A 489 -27.27 6.06 -9.41
C ILE A 489 -27.27 5.16 -8.18
N GLY A 490 -26.34 4.20 -8.10
CA GLY A 490 -26.26 3.29 -6.96
C GLY A 490 -25.84 3.98 -5.66
N LEU A 491 -24.94 4.97 -5.74
CA LEU A 491 -24.56 5.82 -4.61
C LEU A 491 -25.78 6.55 -4.04
N GLY A 492 -26.55 7.22 -4.91
CA GLY A 492 -27.77 7.94 -4.55
C GLY A 492 -28.85 7.00 -3.99
N TYR A 493 -29.12 5.89 -4.67
CA TYR A 493 -30.09 4.89 -4.22
C TYR A 493 -29.76 4.35 -2.82
N LYS A 494 -28.49 4.07 -2.55
CA LYS A 494 -28.03 3.60 -1.23
C LYS A 494 -28.19 4.66 -0.15
N LEU A 495 -27.89 5.93 -0.44
CA LEU A 495 -28.03 7.05 0.50
C LEU A 495 -29.47 7.16 1.01
N PHE A 496 -30.45 7.10 0.10
CA PHE A 496 -31.86 7.28 0.45
C PHE A 496 -32.49 6.06 1.10
N LYS A 497 -32.02 4.85 0.81
CA LYS A 497 -32.64 3.61 1.29
C LYS A 497 -31.96 2.99 2.51
N HIS A 498 -30.63 3.08 2.62
CA HIS A 498 -29.84 2.44 3.68
C HIS A 498 -28.64 3.30 4.12
N GLN A 499 -28.91 4.36 4.90
CA GLN A 499 -27.89 5.32 5.35
C GLN A 499 -26.71 4.70 6.12
N LYS A 500 -26.94 3.67 6.95
CA LYS A 500 -25.85 3.01 7.70
C LYS A 500 -24.85 2.34 6.76
N ASP A 501 -25.36 1.56 5.82
CA ASP A 501 -24.53 0.83 4.86
C ASP A 501 -23.90 1.78 3.84
N TRP A 502 -24.55 2.92 3.58
CA TRP A 502 -23.98 4.01 2.78
C TRP A 502 -22.66 4.50 3.38
N TRP A 503 -22.66 4.87 4.67
CA TRP A 503 -21.44 5.32 5.36
C TRP A 503 -20.31 4.29 5.32
N VAL A 504 -20.61 2.99 5.44
CA VAL A 504 -19.58 1.93 5.39
C VAL A 504 -18.81 1.96 4.06
N VAL A 505 -19.51 2.05 2.92
CA VAL A 505 -18.86 2.06 1.59
C VAL A 505 -18.27 3.43 1.27
N THR A 506 -18.91 4.53 1.68
CA THR A 506 -18.36 5.88 1.53
C THR A 506 -17.05 6.03 2.30
N LEU A 507 -16.95 5.53 3.53
CA LEU A 507 -15.71 5.55 4.29
C LEU A 507 -14.64 4.70 3.63
N LEU A 508 -14.98 3.50 3.16
CA LEU A 508 -14.05 2.68 2.37
C LEU A 508 -13.52 3.47 1.16
N PHE A 509 -14.40 4.09 0.37
CA PHE A 509 -14.04 4.91 -0.80
C PHE A 509 -13.13 6.10 -0.45
N LEU A 510 -13.46 6.87 0.60
CA LEU A 510 -12.69 8.05 0.99
C LEU A 510 -11.31 7.67 1.56
N LEU A 511 -11.23 6.60 2.34
CA LEU A 511 -9.99 6.18 2.99
C LEU A 511 -9.03 5.47 2.05
N THR A 512 -9.56 4.70 1.10
CA THR A 512 -8.76 4.04 0.07
C THR A 512 -8.56 4.91 -1.19
N GLY A 513 -8.94 6.19 -1.12
CA GLY A 513 -8.79 7.19 -2.17
C GLY A 513 -8.13 8.45 -1.65
N ILE A 514 -8.93 9.40 -1.18
CA ILE A 514 -8.48 10.73 -0.74
C ILE A 514 -7.49 10.65 0.43
N ALA A 515 -7.68 9.75 1.41
CA ALA A 515 -6.75 9.65 2.54
C ALA A 515 -5.36 9.13 2.10
N ILE A 516 -5.30 8.30 1.06
CA ILE A 516 -4.02 7.87 0.46
C ILE A 516 -3.29 9.05 -0.16
N VAL A 517 -4.00 9.96 -0.83
CA VAL A 517 -3.41 11.19 -1.37
C VAL A 517 -2.73 11.99 -0.26
N VAL A 518 -3.42 12.16 0.87
CA VAL A 518 -2.88 12.86 2.04
C VAL A 518 -1.66 12.16 2.60
N TYR A 519 -1.71 10.84 2.76
CA TYR A 519 -0.64 10.03 3.34
C TYR A 519 0.60 9.92 2.45
N LEU A 520 0.42 9.70 1.15
CA LEU A 520 1.55 9.60 0.22
C LEU A 520 2.23 10.95 0.00
N ASN A 521 1.48 12.06 0.15
CA ASN A 521 1.92 13.43 -0.09
C ASN A 521 2.80 13.55 -1.35
N GLN A 522 2.26 13.03 -2.47
CA GLN A 522 3.02 12.85 -3.70
C GLN A 522 3.54 14.18 -4.24
N THR A 523 4.81 14.19 -4.61
CA THR A 523 5.45 15.29 -5.33
C THR A 523 5.04 15.30 -6.81
N PRO A 524 5.26 16.41 -7.53
CA PRO A 524 5.19 16.46 -8.98
C PRO A 524 6.04 15.40 -9.69
N ASN A 525 5.77 15.16 -10.98
CA ASN A 525 6.61 14.37 -11.88
C ASN A 525 7.03 13.00 -11.31
N GLN A 526 6.04 12.25 -10.79
CA GLN A 526 6.27 10.89 -10.31
C GLN A 526 6.96 10.04 -11.39
N PRO A 527 7.80 9.05 -11.05
CA PRO A 527 8.56 8.28 -12.05
C PRO A 527 7.68 7.40 -12.96
N ARG A 528 6.43 7.15 -12.55
CA ARG A 528 5.39 6.46 -13.31
C ARG A 528 4.02 6.84 -12.77
N GLU A 529 2.97 6.52 -13.53
CA GLU A 529 1.58 6.63 -13.07
C GLU A 529 1.36 5.76 -11.81
N ARG A 530 0.48 6.21 -10.90
CA ARG A 530 0.28 5.65 -9.54
C ARG A 530 -1.17 5.26 -9.26
N ASP A 531 -1.95 5.01 -10.30
CA ASP A 531 -3.37 4.66 -10.25
C ASP A 531 -3.66 3.44 -9.36
N TYR A 532 -2.79 2.43 -9.40
CA TYR A 532 -2.89 1.22 -8.57
C TYR A 532 -2.94 1.49 -7.06
N ALA A 533 -2.43 2.64 -6.58
CA ALA A 533 -2.52 3.00 -5.17
C ALA A 533 -3.96 3.25 -4.73
N TYR A 534 -4.86 3.58 -5.67
CA TYR A 534 -6.25 3.92 -5.43
C TYR A 534 -7.24 2.80 -5.83
N ALA A 535 -6.73 1.61 -6.19
CA ALA A 535 -7.57 0.49 -6.60
C ALA A 535 -8.66 0.14 -5.56
N GLY A 536 -8.39 0.34 -4.27
CA GLY A 536 -9.38 0.17 -3.21
C GLY A 536 -10.60 1.11 -3.31
N SER A 537 -10.43 2.36 -3.76
CA SER A 537 -11.57 3.26 -3.95
C SER A 537 -12.35 2.91 -5.20
N PHE A 538 -11.68 2.40 -6.24
CA PHE A 538 -12.32 1.91 -7.46
C PHE A 538 -13.16 0.65 -7.17
N TYR A 539 -12.64 -0.25 -6.32
CA TYR A 539 -13.39 -1.37 -5.75
C TYR A 539 -14.66 -0.88 -5.02
N ALA A 540 -14.54 0.13 -4.16
CA ALA A 540 -15.68 0.68 -3.44
C ALA A 540 -16.71 1.33 -4.40
N PHE A 541 -16.25 2.00 -5.45
CA PHE A 541 -17.11 2.61 -6.46
C PHE A 541 -17.86 1.54 -7.29
N ALA A 542 -17.22 0.42 -7.60
CA ALA A 542 -17.84 -0.71 -8.27
C ALA A 542 -18.98 -1.35 -7.46
N ILE A 543 -18.95 -1.25 -6.12
CA ILE A 543 -20.09 -1.62 -5.29
C ILE A 543 -21.31 -0.77 -5.64
N TRP A 544 -21.14 0.54 -5.82
CA TRP A 544 -22.24 1.41 -6.23
C TRP A 544 -22.70 1.13 -7.66
N ILE A 545 -21.79 0.82 -8.60
CA ILE A 545 -22.16 0.39 -9.95
C ILE A 545 -23.10 -0.82 -9.87
N GLY A 546 -22.77 -1.85 -9.08
CA GLY A 546 -23.64 -3.01 -8.87
C GLY A 546 -24.98 -2.65 -8.24
N LEU A 547 -24.99 -1.78 -7.22
CA LEU A 547 -26.21 -1.35 -6.53
C LEU A 547 -27.14 -0.49 -7.38
N SER A 548 -26.69 0.01 -8.54
CA SER A 548 -27.56 0.67 -9.51
C SER A 548 -28.65 -0.27 -10.05
N VAL A 549 -28.32 -1.55 -10.27
CA VAL A 549 -29.28 -2.60 -10.68
C VAL A 549 -30.40 -2.70 -9.65
N ALA A 550 -30.05 -2.67 -8.36
CA ALA A 550 -31.02 -2.72 -7.28
C ALA A 550 -31.94 -1.48 -7.24
N GLY A 551 -31.41 -0.30 -7.59
CA GLY A 551 -32.18 0.93 -7.70
C GLY A 551 -33.15 0.92 -8.89
N ILE A 552 -32.68 0.48 -10.05
CA ILE A 552 -33.48 0.35 -11.27
C ILE A 552 -34.58 -0.71 -11.09
N TYR A 553 -34.26 -1.86 -10.49
CA TYR A 553 -35.24 -2.88 -10.14
C TYR A 553 -36.37 -2.32 -9.27
N ASP A 554 -36.02 -1.54 -8.24
CA ASP A 554 -36.97 -0.94 -7.32
C ASP A 554 -37.89 0.10 -7.97
N LEU A 555 -37.42 0.75 -9.03
CA LEU A 555 -38.21 1.63 -9.88
C LEU A 555 -39.14 0.82 -10.80
N LEU A 556 -38.59 -0.16 -11.54
CA LEU A 556 -39.32 -0.93 -12.54
C LEU A 556 -40.41 -1.84 -11.96
N LYS A 557 -40.20 -2.38 -10.76
CA LYS A 557 -41.18 -3.24 -10.07
C LYS A 557 -42.48 -2.49 -9.71
N ARG A 558 -42.48 -1.15 -9.76
CA ARG A 558 -43.68 -0.32 -9.58
C ARG A 558 -44.64 -0.41 -10.77
N PHE A 559 -44.13 -0.81 -11.94
CA PHE A 559 -44.86 -0.80 -13.21
C PHE A 559 -44.93 -2.18 -13.88
N THR A 560 -44.09 -3.13 -13.46
CA THR A 560 -43.98 -4.46 -14.08
C THR A 560 -43.84 -5.57 -13.04
N PRO A 561 -44.19 -6.83 -13.37
CA PRO A 561 -43.97 -7.97 -12.48
C PRO A 561 -42.51 -8.08 -12.02
N SER A 562 -42.31 -8.47 -10.75
CA SER A 562 -40.98 -8.57 -10.11
C SER A 562 -39.94 -9.30 -10.96
N MET A 563 -40.31 -10.42 -11.58
CA MET A 563 -39.41 -11.20 -12.43
C MET A 563 -38.93 -10.41 -13.66
N ILE A 564 -39.86 -9.72 -14.34
CA ILE A 564 -39.57 -8.89 -15.51
C ILE A 564 -38.73 -7.68 -15.09
N ALA A 565 -39.09 -7.01 -13.99
CA ALA A 565 -38.32 -5.89 -13.45
C ALA A 565 -36.87 -6.28 -13.14
N GLY A 566 -36.65 -7.45 -12.52
CA GLY A 566 -35.31 -7.95 -12.20
C GLY A 566 -34.50 -8.27 -13.45
N GLY A 567 -35.12 -8.91 -14.44
CA GLY A 567 -34.50 -9.21 -15.73
C GLY A 567 -34.11 -7.94 -16.49
N ILE A 568 -35.04 -6.99 -16.65
CA ILE A 568 -34.80 -5.73 -17.34
C ILE A 568 -33.72 -4.90 -16.63
N ALA A 569 -33.80 -4.75 -15.31
CA ALA A 569 -32.80 -3.98 -14.55
C ALA A 569 -31.38 -4.53 -14.75
N THR A 570 -31.23 -5.86 -14.77
CA THR A 570 -29.94 -6.51 -15.01
C THR A 570 -29.48 -6.31 -16.45
N LEU A 571 -30.35 -6.57 -17.43
CA LEU A 571 -30.04 -6.46 -18.86
C LEU A 571 -29.69 -5.03 -19.27
N LEU A 572 -30.33 -4.01 -18.68
CA LEU A 572 -30.00 -2.61 -18.93
C LEU A 572 -28.60 -2.22 -18.44
N CYS A 573 -28.07 -2.90 -17.43
CA CYS A 573 -26.78 -2.56 -16.83
C CYS A 573 -25.60 -3.40 -17.37
N ILE A 574 -25.85 -4.61 -17.92
CA ILE A 574 -24.82 -5.49 -18.51
C ILE A 574 -23.99 -4.83 -19.64
N PRO A 575 -24.53 -3.93 -20.49
CA PRO A 575 -23.72 -3.25 -21.49
C PRO A 575 -22.52 -2.49 -20.92
N VAL A 576 -22.56 -2.08 -19.65
CA VAL A 576 -21.46 -1.35 -18.99
C VAL A 576 -20.20 -2.21 -18.79
N PRO A 577 -20.24 -3.36 -18.09
CA PRO A 577 -19.07 -4.23 -18.04
C PRO A 577 -18.68 -4.77 -19.43
N TYR A 578 -19.63 -4.93 -20.37
CA TYR A 578 -19.31 -5.34 -21.74
C TYR A 578 -18.44 -4.31 -22.46
N ILE A 579 -18.80 -3.02 -22.45
CA ILE A 579 -18.00 -1.98 -23.11
C ILE A 579 -16.64 -1.82 -22.45
N MET A 580 -16.57 -1.93 -21.12
CA MET A 580 -15.29 -1.90 -20.40
C MET A 580 -14.41 -3.08 -20.81
N ALA A 581 -14.98 -4.28 -20.97
CA ALA A 581 -14.24 -5.44 -21.47
C ALA A 581 -13.77 -5.26 -22.91
N SER A 582 -14.63 -4.75 -23.80
CA SER A 582 -14.30 -4.62 -25.22
C SER A 582 -13.23 -3.56 -25.48
N GLU A 583 -13.30 -2.43 -24.77
CA GLU A 583 -12.34 -1.33 -24.91
C GLU A 583 -11.00 -1.64 -24.26
N ASN A 584 -10.96 -2.45 -23.19
CA ASN A 584 -9.71 -2.75 -22.47
C ASN A 584 -9.06 -4.09 -22.85
N TRP A 585 -9.59 -4.83 -23.83
CA TRP A 585 -9.10 -6.18 -24.09
C TRP A 585 -7.69 -6.18 -24.70
N ASP A 586 -7.44 -5.31 -25.68
CA ASP A 586 -6.24 -5.33 -26.51
C ASP A 586 -5.04 -4.60 -25.89
N ASP A 587 -5.26 -3.66 -24.97
CA ASP A 587 -4.23 -2.97 -24.19
C ASP A 587 -3.83 -3.72 -22.90
N HIS A 588 -4.69 -4.60 -22.40
CA HIS A 588 -4.40 -5.49 -21.26
C HIS A 588 -3.93 -6.88 -21.66
N ASP A 589 -4.01 -7.26 -22.94
CA ASP A 589 -3.31 -8.43 -23.45
C ASP A 589 -1.79 -8.23 -23.41
N ARG A 590 -1.12 -9.10 -22.64
CA ARG A 590 0.34 -9.14 -22.48
C ARG A 590 0.97 -10.43 -23.03
N SER A 591 0.22 -11.29 -23.71
CA SER A 591 0.68 -12.61 -24.17
C SER A 591 1.94 -12.57 -25.05
N ASN A 592 2.17 -11.47 -25.77
CA ASN A 592 3.33 -11.30 -26.66
C ASN A 592 4.28 -10.18 -26.22
N ARG A 593 4.41 -9.90 -24.92
CA ARG A 593 5.33 -8.87 -24.39
C ARG A 593 6.64 -9.48 -23.88
N TYR A 594 7.61 -9.61 -24.77
CA TYR A 594 8.93 -10.19 -24.47
C TYR A 594 10.08 -9.18 -24.37
N ILE A 595 9.80 -7.89 -24.69
CA ILE A 595 10.84 -6.87 -24.86
C ILE A 595 11.84 -6.77 -23.70
N ALA A 596 11.38 -6.85 -22.44
CA ALA A 596 12.27 -6.75 -21.28
C ALA A 596 13.25 -7.93 -21.21
N ARG A 597 12.75 -9.16 -21.43
CA ARG A 597 13.57 -10.38 -21.46
C ARG A 597 14.53 -10.37 -22.65
N ASP A 598 14.03 -10.06 -23.84
CA ASP A 598 14.83 -10.08 -25.07
C ASP A 598 15.92 -9.00 -25.04
N PHE A 599 15.61 -7.83 -24.47
CA PHE A 599 16.58 -6.77 -24.21
C PHE A 599 17.71 -7.24 -23.30
N ALA A 600 17.37 -7.87 -22.17
CA ALA A 600 18.35 -8.43 -21.23
C ALA A 600 19.24 -9.50 -21.87
N TYR A 601 18.63 -10.43 -22.61
CA TYR A 601 19.34 -11.48 -23.33
C TYR A 601 20.37 -10.89 -24.30
N ASN A 602 19.95 -9.92 -25.12
CA ASN A 602 20.85 -9.27 -26.09
C ASN A 602 21.99 -8.48 -25.41
N TYR A 603 21.73 -7.82 -24.29
CA TYR A 603 22.77 -7.13 -23.51
C TYR A 603 23.82 -8.11 -23.01
N LEU A 604 23.38 -9.21 -22.41
CA LEU A 604 24.26 -10.21 -21.83
C LEU A 604 25.08 -10.94 -22.91
N GLU A 605 24.44 -11.42 -23.98
CA GLU A 605 25.13 -12.21 -25.02
C GLU A 605 26.17 -11.41 -25.81
N THR A 606 26.00 -10.09 -25.92
CA THR A 606 26.96 -9.22 -26.61
C THR A 606 28.19 -8.87 -25.75
N CYS A 607 28.17 -9.18 -24.45
CA CYS A 607 29.32 -8.97 -23.58
C CYS A 607 30.44 -9.96 -23.87
N ALA A 608 31.69 -9.51 -23.77
CA ALA A 608 32.85 -10.41 -23.77
C ALA A 608 32.79 -11.39 -22.57
N PRO A 609 33.43 -12.56 -22.64
CA PRO A 609 33.53 -13.47 -21.48
C PRO A 609 34.11 -12.77 -20.25
N ASN A 610 33.50 -12.98 -19.08
CA ASN A 610 33.89 -12.35 -17.80
C ASN A 610 33.84 -10.80 -17.80
N ALA A 611 33.02 -10.19 -18.64
CA ALA A 611 32.87 -8.74 -18.67
C ALA A 611 32.18 -8.21 -17.40
N ILE A 612 32.42 -6.92 -17.11
CA ILE A 612 31.64 -6.15 -16.15
C ILE A 612 30.65 -5.28 -16.94
N LEU A 613 29.37 -5.47 -16.69
CA LEU A 613 28.29 -4.72 -17.33
C LEU A 613 27.75 -3.67 -16.34
N PHE A 614 27.93 -2.38 -16.67
CA PHE A 614 27.38 -1.28 -15.89
C PHE A 614 25.97 -0.93 -16.36
N THR A 615 25.04 -0.81 -15.41
CA THR A 615 23.61 -0.52 -15.62
C THR A 615 23.18 0.67 -14.76
N TYR A 616 22.05 1.30 -15.08
CA TYR A 616 21.67 2.58 -14.48
C TYR A 616 20.42 2.54 -13.61
N GLY A 617 19.51 1.58 -13.75
CA GLY A 617 18.32 1.55 -12.89
C GLY A 617 17.45 0.31 -13.04
N ASP A 618 16.23 0.40 -12.52
CA ASP A 618 15.36 -0.77 -12.42
C ASP A 618 15.00 -1.37 -13.80
N ASN A 619 14.77 -0.52 -14.80
CA ASN A 619 14.25 -0.93 -16.11
C ASN A 619 15.26 -1.67 -17.00
N ASP A 620 16.56 -1.42 -16.85
CA ASP A 620 17.63 -2.15 -17.54
C ASP A 620 18.22 -3.25 -16.65
N THR A 621 18.41 -2.98 -15.36
CA THR A 621 19.08 -3.93 -14.44
C THR A 621 18.22 -5.14 -14.08
N PHE A 622 16.95 -4.95 -13.70
CA PHE A 622 16.14 -6.07 -13.19
C PHE A 622 15.87 -7.15 -14.24
N PRO A 623 15.60 -6.82 -15.52
CA PRO A 623 15.50 -7.84 -16.57
C PRO A 623 16.80 -8.63 -16.75
N ILE A 624 17.96 -7.96 -16.65
CA ILE A 624 19.29 -8.59 -16.73
C ILE A 624 19.49 -9.56 -15.57
N TRP A 625 19.23 -9.13 -14.33
CA TRP A 625 19.32 -10.01 -13.17
C TRP A 625 18.36 -11.18 -13.26
N TYR A 626 17.12 -10.99 -13.74
CA TYR A 626 16.21 -12.11 -13.97
C TYR A 626 16.79 -13.14 -14.95
N ALA A 627 17.36 -12.67 -16.07
CA ALA A 627 17.99 -13.55 -17.07
C ALA A 627 19.15 -14.37 -16.47
N GLN A 628 19.94 -13.80 -15.54
CA GLN A 628 21.02 -14.51 -14.86
C GLN A 628 20.51 -15.44 -13.74
N GLU A 629 19.75 -14.89 -12.79
CA GLU A 629 19.33 -15.57 -11.54
C GLU A 629 18.29 -16.66 -11.77
N VAL A 630 17.44 -16.50 -12.80
CA VAL A 630 16.34 -17.43 -13.09
C VAL A 630 16.65 -18.25 -14.32
N GLU A 631 16.97 -17.60 -15.45
CA GLU A 631 17.19 -18.29 -16.73
C GLU A 631 18.62 -18.83 -16.92
N GLY A 632 19.58 -18.45 -16.08
CA GLY A 632 20.95 -18.96 -16.16
C GLY A 632 21.75 -18.46 -17.37
N ILE A 633 21.38 -17.31 -17.94
CA ILE A 633 22.03 -16.74 -19.12
C ILE A 633 23.26 -15.96 -18.71
N ARG A 634 24.43 -16.26 -19.29
CA ARG A 634 25.69 -15.49 -19.12
C ARG A 634 26.00 -15.16 -17.66
N THR A 635 25.99 -16.18 -16.81
CA THR A 635 26.33 -16.09 -15.39
C THR A 635 27.82 -15.77 -15.13
N ASP A 636 28.63 -15.69 -16.19
CA ASP A 636 30.01 -15.20 -16.21
C ASP A 636 30.12 -13.67 -16.21
N VAL A 637 29.07 -12.95 -16.61
CA VAL A 637 29.06 -11.49 -16.69
C VAL A 637 28.70 -10.89 -15.33
N LYS A 638 29.52 -9.97 -14.83
CA LYS A 638 29.28 -9.28 -13.56
C LYS A 638 28.49 -8.00 -13.78
N VAL A 639 27.27 -7.93 -13.26
CA VAL A 639 26.37 -6.79 -13.47
C VAL A 639 26.42 -5.83 -12.28
N CYS A 640 26.78 -4.57 -12.55
CA CYS A 640 26.90 -3.51 -11.57
C CYS A 640 25.87 -2.39 -11.84
N CYS A 641 24.88 -2.28 -10.96
CA CYS A 641 23.90 -1.19 -10.95
C CYS A 641 24.51 0.04 -10.28
N LEU A 642 24.77 1.08 -11.07
CA LEU A 642 25.52 2.26 -10.62
C LEU A 642 24.86 2.99 -9.43
N PRO A 643 23.52 3.22 -9.39
CA PRO A 643 22.90 3.83 -8.21
C PRO A 643 23.07 3.01 -6.93
N TYR A 644 23.09 1.68 -7.03
CA TYR A 644 23.29 0.84 -5.86
C TYR A 644 24.77 0.76 -5.47
N PHE A 645 25.71 1.01 -6.39
CA PHE A 645 27.15 1.03 -6.10
C PHE A 645 27.57 2.12 -5.12
N ALA A 646 26.72 3.12 -4.88
CA ALA A 646 26.90 4.09 -3.80
C ALA A 646 26.61 3.51 -2.40
N SER A 647 25.95 2.35 -2.31
CA SER A 647 25.58 1.72 -1.05
C SER A 647 26.59 0.68 -0.58
N ASP A 648 26.76 0.63 0.73
CA ASP A 648 27.78 -0.13 1.43
C ASP A 648 27.60 -1.65 1.23
N TRP A 649 26.35 -2.15 1.29
CA TRP A 649 26.01 -3.56 1.09
C TRP A 649 26.21 -4.03 -0.36
N TYR A 650 26.01 -3.15 -1.34
CA TYR A 650 26.18 -3.54 -2.74
C TYR A 650 27.65 -3.58 -3.15
N VAL A 651 28.49 -2.71 -2.56
CA VAL A 651 29.95 -2.83 -2.70
C VAL A 651 30.43 -4.20 -2.18
N ASP A 652 29.93 -4.66 -1.04
CA ASP A 652 30.25 -6.00 -0.52
C ASP A 652 29.88 -7.10 -1.54
N GLN A 653 28.67 -7.06 -2.12
CA GLN A 653 28.23 -8.02 -3.14
C GLN A 653 29.08 -7.96 -4.42
N MET A 654 29.54 -6.77 -4.81
CA MET A 654 30.42 -6.60 -5.97
C MET A 654 31.80 -7.21 -5.74
N LYS A 655 32.26 -7.31 -4.48
CA LYS A 655 33.52 -7.97 -4.10
C LYS A 655 33.39 -9.49 -3.94
N MET A 656 32.19 -10.05 -4.04
CA MET A 656 31.96 -11.49 -4.01
C MET A 656 31.98 -12.09 -5.42
N GLU A 657 32.45 -13.33 -5.54
CA GLU A 657 32.23 -14.16 -6.72
C GLU A 657 30.74 -14.55 -6.76
N THR A 658 30.12 -14.44 -7.93
CA THR A 658 28.69 -14.73 -8.11
C THR A 658 28.53 -15.65 -9.29
N TYR A 659 28.16 -16.91 -9.01
CA TYR A 659 28.11 -17.99 -10.01
C TYR A 659 29.48 -18.19 -10.68
N GLU A 660 29.61 -17.82 -11.96
CA GLU A 660 30.85 -17.92 -12.73
C GLU A 660 31.55 -16.56 -12.86
N ALA A 661 30.90 -15.47 -12.45
CA ALA A 661 31.43 -14.12 -12.55
C ALA A 661 32.41 -13.81 -11.40
N ALA A 662 33.63 -13.44 -11.77
CA ALA A 662 34.65 -13.00 -10.82
C ALA A 662 34.24 -11.72 -10.05
N PRO A 663 34.80 -11.51 -8.84
CA PRO A 663 34.67 -10.25 -8.11
C PRO A 663 35.10 -9.03 -8.94
N LEU A 664 34.50 -7.87 -8.68
CA LEU A 664 35.04 -6.61 -9.19
C LEU A 664 36.41 -6.37 -8.55
N PRO A 665 37.38 -5.81 -9.29
CA PRO A 665 38.72 -5.53 -8.79
C PRO A 665 38.74 -4.28 -7.88
N LEU A 666 37.95 -4.30 -6.80
CA LEU A 666 37.82 -3.20 -5.84
C LEU A 666 38.83 -3.33 -4.71
N THR A 667 39.66 -2.31 -4.52
CA THR A 667 40.73 -2.30 -3.51
C THR A 667 40.36 -1.56 -2.21
N PHE A 668 39.15 -1.03 -2.10
CA PHE A 668 38.72 -0.31 -0.90
C PHE A 668 38.45 -1.28 0.25
N GLU A 669 38.97 -0.97 1.43
CA GLU A 669 38.66 -1.68 2.68
C GLU A 669 37.28 -1.27 3.22
N ARG A 670 36.60 -2.18 3.95
CA ARG A 670 35.21 -2.02 4.39
C ARG A 670 34.98 -0.71 5.16
N ASP A 671 35.91 -0.36 6.04
CA ASP A 671 35.87 0.88 6.84
C ASP A 671 35.84 2.17 6.00
N LYS A 672 36.18 2.11 4.71
CA LYS A 672 36.20 3.28 3.81
C LYS A 672 34.86 3.58 3.15
N TYR A 673 33.94 2.63 3.13
CA TYR A 673 32.62 2.75 2.49
C TYR A 673 31.49 2.26 3.39
N GLU A 674 31.73 2.18 4.69
CA GLU A 674 30.67 2.06 5.68
C GLU A 674 29.73 3.28 5.64
N PRO A 675 28.46 3.11 6.06
CA PRO A 675 27.50 4.21 6.09
C PRO A 675 28.03 5.45 6.80
N SER A 676 27.85 6.61 6.17
CA SER A 676 28.25 7.94 6.63
C SER A 676 29.75 8.21 6.69
N VAL A 677 30.62 7.34 6.15
CA VAL A 677 32.07 7.59 6.13
C VAL A 677 32.48 8.47 4.94
N ARG A 678 31.88 8.26 3.76
CA ARG A 678 32.20 8.98 2.51
C ARG A 678 30.98 9.32 1.65
N ASP A 679 29.84 9.50 2.30
CA ASP A 679 28.54 9.64 1.62
C ASP A 679 28.35 11.00 0.94
N ILE A 680 29.10 12.02 1.37
CA ILE A 680 28.99 13.39 0.87
C ILE A 680 30.35 13.96 0.50
N LEU A 681 30.38 14.70 -0.61
CA LEU A 681 31.53 15.49 -1.04
C LEU A 681 31.20 16.97 -0.81
N TYR A 682 31.82 17.58 0.19
CA TYR A 682 31.61 19.00 0.48
C TYR A 682 32.19 19.86 -0.64
N TYR A 683 31.33 20.57 -1.36
CA TYR A 683 31.75 21.63 -2.25
C TYR A 683 31.99 22.90 -1.43
N VAL A 684 33.25 23.20 -1.16
CA VAL A 684 33.66 24.48 -0.59
C VAL A 684 34.00 25.40 -1.77
N PRO A 685 33.13 26.36 -2.14
CA PRO A 685 33.50 27.35 -3.14
C PRO A 685 34.69 28.12 -2.60
N LEU A 686 35.85 27.97 -3.26
CA LEU A 686 36.96 28.88 -3.04
C LEU A 686 36.45 30.27 -3.42
N THR A 687 36.18 31.11 -2.42
CA THR A 687 36.20 32.55 -2.65
C THR A 687 37.57 32.82 -3.23
N ARG A 688 37.63 33.28 -4.49
CA ARG A 688 38.82 33.92 -5.04
C ARG A 688 39.08 35.13 -4.14
N GLY A 689 39.82 34.91 -3.07
CA GLY A 689 40.46 35.96 -2.31
C GLY A 689 41.40 36.66 -3.28
N GLU A 690 41.23 37.96 -3.37
CA GLU A 690 42.19 38.85 -4.01
C GLU A 690 43.55 38.61 -3.38
N GLU A 691 44.41 37.83 -4.05
CA GLU A 691 45.86 37.99 -3.88
C GLU A 691 46.19 39.39 -4.43
N LYS A 692 46.33 40.34 -3.52
CA LYS A 692 46.97 41.63 -3.77
C LYS A 692 48.15 41.79 -2.84
#